data_AF-A0A158E7U6-F1
#
_entry.id   AF-A0A158E7U6-F1
#
_cell.length_a   1.000
_cell.length_b   1.000
_cell.length_c   1.000
_cell.angle_alpha   90.00
_cell.angle_beta   90.00
_cell.angle_gamma   90.00
#
_symmetry.space_group_name_H-M   'P 1'
#
loop_
_entity.id
_entity.type
_entity.pdbx_description
1 polymer ?
#
loop_
_entity_poly.entity_id
_entity_poly.type
_entity_poly.pdbx_seq_one_letter_code
_entity_poly.pdbx_strand_id
1 'polypeptide(L)'
;MHKQGNSHFKYFVGVQSLAQIAMREDRVCVLNILGGESSDVTPVSHAFSGANIVFGTAPGKGGKALATPVGNIPVYNNVREGLEAGHRFNCGVVYLPPSAARDGVAELIRVNPDLRKIFIITEKIAVHDAREIRAMGQQAGIDIFGANGLGVADSWQRVRIGGALGGDDPGATLRQGSIAIFSNSGGFSTTIAQYLRMSGWGTSTVISSGKDVYIHYAAPEFAFALANDARSKAAVLYCEPGGYYEADATFTKPVVACVVGRWKSRLTRAVGHAGAMAGGADDALAKERWFMEKFGVERLFTPGDPCCSAKGAVVTNIAHIPAALTAVMRANATMPDFEPEGSLALKPWFGSDQGLALPDELALRVVNAVAPYDEQVARVNGQIGAIPPRQPLKDASGASQMDAKSQVSSLHGASMLDAATHSFEANVCLALLHEFGGVNDEKLVNVAVGAAVNLHGTPELAAAQAAREAGNAPNAVLAAAAAIIGPNRQRAARDAARLMIDRFAAAKLEDAFDEAFDIDAVDANDSAALFSDEPDPHAEALLAGLAARGVSSAFVRWVTHGPGHPRADAVLAAITTTLAWGPLMRKRISRLTAESLPWWTRLFGTLIGASADASRHRPDRFCDFATEELLGERSLTEIAFAALLDLKPSDDDLFAFRTLTGLLLTNGPGAISAQGAKGAVSADGPESPERVQLNKALVGFLTHTGYTHGGNGYEGIAFLNDAFRDSGLDNPADAHHGIDLDALARRSVERYAQYKARQKQAGSLDIAKLPGVNHPVFKDKPVNHDPREVFIAELFERRGEYNALHAYYRALVQSLFDAGVSRNIYCVNVDAVIAALLLKMLWQPLKRGQFSEADLETAAFTIFLYPRMLGCAAEIDDHLNRGRNMDTRTAASQCGFVA
;
A
#
# COMPACT_ATOMS: atom_id res chain seq x y z
N MET A 1 35.88 -30.38 34.40
CA MET A 1 36.84 -29.28 34.67
C MET A 1 36.84 -28.34 33.49
N HIS A 2 36.79 -27.02 33.72
CA HIS A 2 37.00 -26.02 32.66
C HIS A 2 38.52 -25.83 32.45
N LYS A 3 38.95 -25.38 31.26
CA LYS A 3 40.35 -24.99 31.05
C LYS A 3 40.67 -23.76 31.90
N GLN A 4 41.89 -23.66 32.44
CA GLN A 4 42.31 -22.46 33.15
C GLN A 4 42.45 -21.30 32.14
N GLY A 5 41.66 -20.26 32.33
CA GLY A 5 41.77 -18.99 31.62
C GLY A 5 42.60 -18.00 32.44
N ASN A 6 42.25 -16.72 32.38
CA ASN A 6 42.83 -15.75 33.32
C ASN A 6 42.41 -16.05 34.78
N SER A 7 43.26 -15.70 35.75
CA SER A 7 43.03 -15.99 37.17
C SER A 7 42.02 -15.06 37.86
N HIS A 8 41.49 -14.06 37.15
CA HIS A 8 40.54 -13.09 37.70
C HIS A 8 39.12 -13.66 37.79
N PHE A 9 38.78 -14.62 36.92
CA PHE A 9 37.46 -15.25 36.89
C PHE A 9 37.50 -16.70 37.37
N LYS A 10 36.44 -17.13 38.06
CA LYS A 10 36.23 -18.54 38.48
C LYS A 10 35.84 -19.47 37.32
N TYR A 11 35.84 -18.96 36.11
CA TYR A 11 35.45 -19.60 34.86
C TYR A 11 36.42 -19.12 33.76
N PHE A 12 36.50 -19.85 32.67
CA PHE A 12 37.37 -19.50 31.55
C PHE A 12 36.96 -18.16 30.92
N VAL A 13 37.93 -17.26 30.84
CA VAL A 13 37.92 -16.05 30.01
C VAL A 13 39.31 -15.94 29.39
N GLY A 14 39.38 -16.03 28.06
CA GLY A 14 40.63 -16.01 27.31
C GLY A 14 41.08 -14.59 26.94
N VAL A 15 40.13 -13.70 26.65
CA VAL A 15 40.39 -12.29 26.37
C VAL A 15 40.91 -11.56 27.61
N GLN A 16 42.05 -10.89 27.46
CA GLN A 16 42.69 -10.09 28.51
C GLN A 16 42.55 -8.59 28.29
N SER A 17 42.44 -8.15 27.04
CA SER A 17 42.34 -6.73 26.66
C SER A 17 41.36 -6.57 25.49
N LEU A 18 40.69 -5.42 25.38
CA LEU A 18 39.74 -5.17 24.29
C LEU A 18 40.38 -5.28 22.89
N ALA A 19 41.69 -5.04 22.77
CA ALA A 19 42.44 -5.23 21.54
C ALA A 19 42.44 -6.67 21.00
N GLN A 20 42.10 -7.65 21.83
CA GLN A 20 42.07 -9.07 21.45
C GLN A 20 40.69 -9.55 20.96
N ILE A 21 39.66 -8.69 21.09
CA ILE A 21 38.27 -9.04 20.73
C ILE A 21 38.15 -9.28 19.22
N ALA A 22 38.61 -8.32 18.41
CA ALA A 22 38.62 -8.38 16.96
C ALA A 22 39.99 -7.94 16.45
N MET A 23 40.77 -8.90 15.95
CA MET A 23 42.17 -8.72 15.57
C MET A 23 42.35 -8.83 14.05
N ARG A 24 43.33 -8.12 13.50
CA ARG A 24 43.63 -8.19 12.05
C ARG A 24 44.10 -9.59 11.61
N GLU A 25 44.69 -10.33 12.55
CA GLU A 25 45.18 -11.69 12.37
C GLU A 25 44.06 -12.73 12.43
N ASP A 26 42.85 -12.35 12.89
CA ASP A 26 41.74 -13.28 12.95
C ASP A 26 41.41 -13.81 11.56
N ARG A 27 41.13 -15.11 11.49
CA ARG A 27 40.66 -15.82 10.30
C ARG A 27 39.33 -16.45 10.65
N VAL A 28 38.33 -16.18 9.82
CA VAL A 28 36.92 -16.40 10.15
C VAL A 28 36.29 -17.47 9.27
N CYS A 29 35.61 -18.42 9.90
CA CYS A 29 34.66 -19.33 9.26
C CYS A 29 33.22 -18.87 9.54
N VAL A 30 32.41 -18.68 8.50
CA VAL A 30 31.01 -18.25 8.64
C VAL A 30 30.06 -19.43 8.38
N LEU A 31 29.29 -19.82 9.39
CA LEU A 31 28.26 -20.84 9.24
C LEU A 31 27.01 -20.25 8.59
N ASN A 32 26.47 -20.93 7.58
CA ASN A 32 25.34 -20.49 6.75
C ASN A 32 25.62 -19.23 5.91
N ILE A 33 26.82 -19.09 5.34
CA ILE A 33 27.29 -17.88 4.62
C ILE A 33 26.39 -17.43 3.43
N LEU A 34 25.58 -18.33 2.87
CA LEU A 34 24.64 -18.06 1.78
C LEU A 34 23.18 -17.88 2.27
N GLY A 35 22.96 -17.70 3.57
CA GLY A 35 21.68 -17.27 4.12
C GLY A 35 21.46 -15.78 3.88
N GLY A 36 20.20 -15.33 3.82
CA GLY A 36 19.83 -13.96 3.41
C GLY A 36 20.61 -12.86 4.14
N GLU A 37 20.61 -12.87 5.48
CA GLU A 37 21.37 -11.88 6.28
C GLU A 37 22.89 -11.97 6.07
N SER A 38 23.44 -13.19 6.12
CA SER A 38 24.89 -13.40 6.02
C SER A 38 25.44 -13.07 4.63
N SER A 39 24.70 -13.32 3.54
CA SER A 39 25.19 -13.05 2.18
C SER A 39 25.34 -11.55 1.91
N ASP A 40 24.57 -10.73 2.62
CA ASP A 40 24.57 -9.28 2.45
C ASP A 40 25.64 -8.63 3.36
N VAL A 41 25.78 -9.11 4.60
CA VAL A 41 26.72 -8.54 5.59
C VAL A 41 28.17 -9.01 5.38
N THR A 42 28.35 -10.27 5.00
CA THR A 42 29.69 -10.90 4.89
C THR A 42 30.62 -10.16 3.92
N PRO A 43 30.19 -9.75 2.70
CA PRO A 43 31.06 -9.05 1.76
C PRO A 43 31.63 -7.75 2.32
N VAL A 44 30.79 -6.96 3.02
CA VAL A 44 31.21 -5.70 3.63
C VAL A 44 32.18 -5.95 4.80
N SER A 45 31.87 -6.93 5.67
CA SER A 45 32.75 -7.29 6.79
C SER A 45 34.11 -7.78 6.30
N HIS A 46 34.11 -8.61 5.25
CA HIS A 46 35.30 -9.16 4.64
C HIS A 46 36.20 -8.07 4.05
N ALA A 47 35.61 -7.14 3.27
CA ALA A 47 36.35 -6.03 2.67
C ALA A 47 36.91 -5.07 3.73
N PHE A 48 36.08 -4.68 4.72
CA PHE A 48 36.51 -3.79 5.79
C PHE A 48 37.66 -4.38 6.61
N SER A 49 37.60 -5.69 6.89
CA SER A 49 38.54 -6.41 7.76
C SER A 49 39.77 -6.97 7.06
N GLY A 50 40.08 -6.50 5.84
CA GLY A 50 41.28 -6.93 5.11
C GLY A 50 41.26 -8.40 4.68
N ALA A 51 40.11 -8.87 4.17
CA ALA A 51 39.88 -10.22 3.67
C ALA A 51 40.05 -11.34 4.72
N ASN A 52 39.57 -11.12 5.95
CA ASN A 52 39.74 -12.05 7.08
C ASN A 52 38.86 -13.33 7.04
N ILE A 53 37.89 -13.42 6.13
CA ILE A 53 36.96 -14.57 6.03
C ILE A 53 37.53 -15.58 5.04
N VAL A 54 37.90 -16.76 5.54
CA VAL A 54 38.65 -17.76 4.76
C VAL A 54 37.72 -18.72 3.99
N PHE A 55 36.58 -19.07 4.58
CA PHE A 55 35.52 -19.84 3.94
C PHE A 55 34.22 -19.72 4.73
N GLY A 56 33.12 -20.20 4.15
CA GLY A 56 31.88 -20.40 4.89
C GLY A 56 31.22 -21.73 4.58
N THR A 57 30.16 -22.05 5.32
CA THR A 57 29.39 -23.28 5.12
C THR A 57 27.97 -22.97 4.66
N ALA A 58 27.42 -23.83 3.81
CA ALA A 58 26.02 -23.83 3.44
C ALA A 58 25.62 -25.27 3.02
N PRO A 59 24.92 -26.02 3.88
CA PRO A 59 24.54 -27.41 3.59
C PRO A 59 23.79 -27.54 2.26
N GLY A 60 24.22 -28.49 1.42
CA GLY A 60 23.65 -28.74 0.09
C GLY A 60 24.08 -27.73 -1.00
N LYS A 61 24.97 -26.80 -0.66
CA LYS A 61 25.50 -25.76 -1.57
C LYS A 61 27.03 -25.74 -1.64
N GLY A 62 27.70 -26.79 -1.19
CA GLY A 62 29.16 -26.93 -1.30
C GLY A 62 29.66 -26.81 -2.75
N GLY A 63 30.86 -26.25 -2.92
CA GLY A 63 31.47 -25.98 -4.24
C GLY A 63 31.07 -24.64 -4.85
N LYS A 64 30.13 -23.91 -4.25
CA LYS A 64 29.82 -22.52 -4.60
C LYS A 64 30.84 -21.55 -3.99
N ALA A 65 30.72 -20.29 -4.36
CA ALA A 65 31.44 -19.20 -3.73
C ALA A 65 30.50 -18.00 -3.48
N LEU A 66 30.80 -17.21 -2.46
CA LEU A 66 30.18 -15.90 -2.24
C LEU A 66 31.08 -14.82 -2.85
N ALA A 67 30.55 -14.04 -3.79
CA ALA A 67 31.29 -12.94 -4.40
C ALA A 67 31.41 -11.75 -3.43
N THR A 68 32.60 -11.14 -3.38
CA THR A 68 32.84 -9.92 -2.60
C THR A 68 33.72 -8.94 -3.38
N PRO A 69 33.79 -7.65 -2.98
CA PRO A 69 34.64 -6.66 -3.63
C PRO A 69 36.14 -6.98 -3.60
N VAL A 70 36.59 -7.83 -2.68
CA VAL A 70 38.02 -8.17 -2.49
C VAL A 70 38.35 -9.63 -2.79
N GLY A 71 37.43 -10.36 -3.42
CA GLY A 71 37.62 -11.75 -3.83
C GLY A 71 36.47 -12.68 -3.44
N ASN A 72 36.42 -13.85 -4.08
CA ASN A 72 35.40 -14.86 -3.79
C ASN A 72 35.75 -15.65 -2.53
N ILE A 73 34.77 -15.85 -1.65
CA ILE A 73 34.90 -16.71 -0.46
C ILE A 73 34.36 -18.11 -0.81
N PRO A 74 35.14 -19.18 -0.67
CA PRO A 74 34.68 -20.54 -0.97
C PRO A 74 33.63 -21.03 0.03
N VAL A 75 32.69 -21.84 -0.47
CA VAL A 75 31.58 -22.40 0.32
C VAL A 75 31.63 -23.93 0.33
N TYR A 76 31.57 -24.51 1.53
CA TYR A 76 31.56 -25.96 1.77
C TYR A 76 30.24 -26.40 2.41
N ASN A 77 29.96 -27.71 2.47
CA ASN A 77 28.74 -28.18 3.13
C ASN A 77 28.84 -28.12 4.66
N ASN A 78 30.05 -28.27 5.20
CA ASN A 78 30.34 -28.34 6.62
C ASN A 78 31.75 -27.81 6.92
N VAL A 79 32.09 -27.64 8.20
CA VAL A 79 33.37 -27.04 8.63
C VAL A 79 34.54 -27.97 8.33
N ARG A 80 34.34 -29.28 8.45
CA ARG A 80 35.36 -30.30 8.22
C ARG A 80 35.88 -30.26 6.78
N GLU A 81 34.99 -30.18 5.80
CA GLU A 81 35.36 -30.06 4.39
C GLU A 81 36.25 -28.84 4.12
N GLY A 82 35.96 -27.69 4.75
CA GLY A 82 36.80 -26.50 4.63
C GLY A 82 38.20 -26.70 5.20
N LEU A 83 38.32 -27.38 6.35
CA LEU A 83 39.61 -27.72 6.95
C LEU A 83 40.42 -28.72 6.11
N GLU A 84 39.75 -29.73 5.55
CA GLU A 84 40.32 -30.74 4.64
C GLU A 84 40.81 -30.11 3.33
N ALA A 85 40.12 -29.06 2.84
CA ALA A 85 40.56 -28.25 1.72
C ALA A 85 41.75 -27.33 2.03
N GLY A 86 42.30 -27.38 3.25
CA GLY A 86 43.51 -26.66 3.65
C GLY A 86 43.28 -25.33 4.35
N HIS A 87 42.03 -24.88 4.52
CA HIS A 87 41.75 -23.63 5.24
C HIS A 87 42.06 -23.75 6.73
N ARG A 88 42.45 -22.64 7.35
CA ARG A 88 42.67 -22.53 8.80
C ARG A 88 42.02 -21.27 9.33
N PHE A 89 41.42 -21.37 10.52
CA PHE A 89 40.68 -20.27 11.13
C PHE A 89 40.71 -20.37 12.66
N ASN A 90 40.62 -19.23 13.34
CA ASN A 90 40.58 -19.13 14.80
C ASN A 90 39.26 -18.54 15.33
N CYS A 91 38.39 -18.06 14.44
CA CYS A 91 37.10 -17.44 14.75
C CYS A 91 35.94 -18.12 14.00
N GLY A 92 34.89 -18.51 14.72
CA GLY A 92 33.63 -18.98 14.13
C GLY A 92 32.54 -17.91 14.23
N VAL A 93 31.76 -17.71 13.16
CA VAL A 93 30.57 -16.84 13.16
C VAL A 93 29.34 -17.66 12.81
N VAL A 94 28.28 -17.53 13.60
CA VAL A 94 27.08 -18.36 13.51
C VAL A 94 25.89 -17.53 13.01
N TYR A 95 25.44 -17.82 11.78
CA TYR A 95 24.20 -17.33 11.15
C TYR A 95 23.18 -18.46 10.93
N LEU A 96 23.07 -19.38 11.89
CA LEU A 96 22.14 -20.51 11.83
C LEU A 96 20.80 -20.14 12.48
N PRO A 97 19.69 -20.79 12.08
CA PRO A 97 18.43 -20.70 12.83
C PRO A 97 18.62 -21.09 14.31
N PRO A 98 17.76 -20.62 15.23
CA PRO A 98 17.94 -20.85 16.67
C PRO A 98 18.05 -22.34 17.03
N SER A 99 17.26 -23.20 16.38
CA SER A 99 17.26 -24.65 16.57
C SER A 99 18.54 -25.35 16.12
N ALA A 100 19.39 -24.69 15.32
CA ALA A 100 20.62 -25.27 14.76
C ALA A 100 21.90 -24.62 15.33
N ALA A 101 21.79 -23.49 16.03
CA ALA A 101 22.95 -22.73 16.51
C ALA A 101 23.84 -23.55 17.45
N ARG A 102 23.25 -24.32 18.37
CA ARG A 102 24.00 -25.18 19.29
C ARG A 102 24.85 -26.21 18.54
N ASP A 103 24.27 -26.90 17.57
CA ASP A 103 24.94 -27.97 16.85
C ASP A 103 26.05 -27.40 15.94
N GLY A 104 25.85 -26.21 15.37
CA GLY A 104 26.90 -25.48 14.66
C GLY A 104 28.08 -25.09 15.56
N VAL A 105 27.81 -24.62 16.78
CA VAL A 105 28.85 -24.37 17.79
C VAL A 105 29.58 -25.66 18.16
N ALA A 106 28.85 -26.75 18.38
CA ALA A 106 29.43 -28.05 18.70
C ALA A 106 30.35 -28.56 17.57
N GLU A 107 29.95 -28.37 16.31
CA GLU A 107 30.79 -28.70 15.16
C GLU A 107 32.08 -27.90 15.18
N LEU A 108 32.00 -26.57 15.25
CA LEU A 108 33.14 -25.66 15.28
C LEU A 108 34.17 -26.09 16.34
N ILE A 109 33.71 -26.36 17.56
CA ILE A 109 34.55 -26.75 18.70
C ILE A 109 35.17 -28.14 18.48
N ARG A 110 34.39 -29.10 17.96
CA ARG A 110 34.83 -30.49 17.85
C ARG A 110 35.86 -30.70 16.75
N VAL A 111 35.75 -29.98 15.63
CA VAL A 111 36.56 -30.24 14.44
C VAL A 111 37.75 -29.29 14.28
N ASN A 112 37.74 -28.14 14.96
CA ASN A 112 38.81 -27.15 14.85
C ASN A 112 39.55 -26.91 16.19
N PRO A 113 40.75 -27.48 16.39
CA PRO A 113 41.54 -27.23 17.60
C PRO A 113 42.14 -25.81 17.69
N ASP A 114 42.18 -25.07 16.57
CA ASP A 114 42.72 -23.70 16.51
C ASP A 114 41.69 -22.63 16.86
N LEU A 115 40.43 -23.04 17.10
CA LEU A 115 39.35 -22.14 17.48
C LEU A 115 39.63 -21.45 18.82
N ARG A 116 39.39 -20.13 18.87
CA ARG A 116 39.57 -19.29 20.08
C ARG A 116 38.34 -18.49 20.42
N LYS A 117 37.59 -18.04 19.40
CA LYS A 117 36.43 -17.15 19.56
C LYS A 117 35.25 -17.63 18.72
N ILE A 118 34.05 -17.49 19.26
CA ILE A 118 32.79 -17.72 18.54
C ILE A 118 31.87 -16.51 18.69
N PHE A 119 31.29 -16.05 17.60
CA PHE A 119 30.33 -14.95 17.56
C PHE A 119 28.98 -15.47 17.08
N ILE A 120 27.96 -15.37 17.92
CA ILE A 120 26.62 -15.86 17.63
C ILE A 120 25.72 -14.67 17.34
N ILE A 121 25.24 -14.57 16.10
CA ILE A 121 24.36 -13.46 15.66
C ILE A 121 22.90 -13.82 15.85
N THR A 122 22.57 -15.10 15.71
CA THR A 122 21.24 -15.68 15.89
C THR A 122 20.53 -15.16 17.14
N GLU A 123 19.29 -14.71 16.99
CA GLU A 123 18.44 -14.30 18.10
C GLU A 123 17.58 -15.46 18.63
N LYS A 124 16.99 -15.30 19.82
CA LYS A 124 16.00 -16.23 20.39
C LYS A 124 16.57 -17.64 20.61
N ILE A 125 17.82 -17.72 21.05
CA ILE A 125 18.42 -18.99 21.46
C ILE A 125 17.70 -19.49 22.71
N ALA A 126 17.31 -20.77 22.70
CA ALA A 126 16.69 -21.38 23.88
C ALA A 126 17.67 -21.35 25.06
N VAL A 127 17.16 -21.09 26.27
CA VAL A 127 17.97 -21.07 27.49
C VAL A 127 18.76 -22.36 27.68
N HIS A 128 18.15 -23.50 27.35
CA HIS A 128 18.80 -24.80 27.33
C HIS A 128 20.07 -24.80 26.47
N ASP A 129 19.93 -24.39 25.21
CA ASP A 129 21.01 -24.40 24.22
C ASP A 129 22.11 -23.41 24.58
N ALA A 130 21.75 -22.22 25.08
CA ALA A 130 22.71 -21.23 25.56
C ALA A 130 23.58 -21.80 26.70
N ARG A 131 23.00 -22.57 27.63
CA ARG A 131 23.76 -23.21 28.72
C ARG A 131 24.73 -24.26 28.20
N GLU A 132 24.32 -25.08 27.24
CA GLU A 132 25.19 -26.08 26.61
C GLU A 132 26.32 -25.42 25.81
N ILE A 133 26.01 -24.38 25.03
CA ILE A 133 26.98 -23.56 24.30
C ILE A 133 28.04 -23.00 25.26
N ARG A 134 27.61 -22.38 26.36
CA ARG A 134 28.53 -21.86 27.39
C ARG A 134 29.39 -22.99 27.97
N ALA A 135 28.80 -24.12 28.33
CA ALA A 135 29.54 -25.25 28.90
C ALA A 135 30.61 -25.79 27.93
N MET A 136 30.27 -25.93 26.64
CA MET A 136 31.22 -26.36 25.60
C MET A 136 32.39 -25.38 25.46
N GLY A 137 32.12 -24.06 25.38
CA GLY A 137 33.16 -23.04 25.30
C GLY A 137 34.09 -23.06 26.52
N GLN A 138 33.53 -23.20 27.73
CA GLN A 138 34.30 -23.26 28.98
C GLN A 138 35.21 -24.49 29.07
N GLN A 139 34.74 -25.65 28.58
CA GLN A 139 35.55 -26.87 28.53
C GLN A 139 36.65 -26.80 27.46
N ALA A 140 36.35 -26.17 26.32
CA ALA A 140 37.27 -26.05 25.20
C ALA A 140 38.29 -24.91 25.36
N GLY A 141 38.02 -23.94 26.23
CA GLY A 141 38.82 -22.72 26.38
C GLY A 141 38.59 -21.75 25.22
N ILE A 142 37.32 -21.49 24.90
CA ILE A 142 36.87 -20.63 23.79
C ILE A 142 35.96 -19.55 24.34
N ASP A 143 36.25 -18.30 23.97
CA ASP A 143 35.40 -17.15 24.31
C ASP A 143 34.20 -17.09 23.36
N ILE A 144 33.02 -16.81 23.91
CA ILE A 144 31.76 -16.79 23.16
C ILE A 144 31.12 -15.41 23.33
N PHE A 145 30.72 -14.81 22.21
CA PHE A 145 30.05 -13.51 22.12
C PHE A 145 28.65 -13.66 21.52
N GLY A 146 27.74 -12.77 21.90
CA GLY A 146 26.30 -12.93 21.65
C GLY A 146 25.66 -13.88 22.66
N ALA A 147 24.54 -14.55 22.35
CA ALA A 147 23.76 -14.49 21.11
C ALA A 147 22.97 -13.17 20.97
N ASN A 148 22.14 -13.03 19.93
CA ASN A 148 21.22 -11.89 19.77
C ASN A 148 21.92 -10.52 19.69
N GLY A 149 22.99 -10.42 18.90
CA GLY A 149 23.77 -9.18 18.76
C GLY A 149 24.33 -9.00 17.35
N LEU A 150 24.81 -7.80 17.04
CA LEU A 150 25.43 -7.48 15.75
C LEU A 150 26.93 -7.82 15.69
N GLY A 151 27.44 -8.60 16.63
CA GLY A 151 28.85 -8.99 16.69
C GLY A 151 29.74 -7.92 17.32
N VAL A 152 30.99 -7.83 16.84
CA VAL A 152 32.03 -6.96 17.41
C VAL A 152 32.81 -6.23 16.32
N ALA A 153 33.39 -5.09 16.69
CA ALA A 153 34.31 -4.37 15.82
C ALA A 153 35.44 -3.71 16.61
N ASP A 154 36.59 -3.57 15.97
CA ASP A 154 37.72 -2.79 16.43
C ASP A 154 38.07 -1.72 15.39
N SER A 155 37.91 -0.46 15.77
CA SER A 155 38.04 0.69 14.88
C SER A 155 39.50 1.05 14.60
N TRP A 156 40.43 0.67 15.48
CA TRP A 156 41.87 0.87 15.28
C TRP A 156 42.44 -0.14 14.28
N GLN A 157 42.06 -1.40 14.43
CA GLN A 157 42.51 -2.48 13.56
C GLN A 157 41.68 -2.56 12.26
N ARG A 158 40.57 -1.81 12.20
CA ARG A 158 39.57 -1.84 11.13
C ARG A 158 39.07 -3.26 10.89
N VAL A 159 38.62 -3.91 11.96
CA VAL A 159 38.10 -5.29 11.91
C VAL A 159 36.65 -5.29 12.37
N ARG A 160 35.79 -5.99 11.63
CA ARG A 160 34.38 -6.25 11.96
C ARG A 160 34.09 -7.74 11.83
N ILE A 161 33.60 -8.36 12.90
CA ILE A 161 33.31 -9.80 12.94
C ILE A 161 31.87 -10.00 13.40
N GLY A 162 31.09 -10.75 12.62
CA GLY A 162 29.68 -10.98 12.86
C GLY A 162 28.78 -10.06 12.04
N GLY A 163 27.82 -9.43 12.71
CA GLY A 163 26.75 -8.61 12.12
C GLY A 163 27.18 -7.25 11.59
N ALA A 164 26.17 -6.46 11.20
CA ALA A 164 26.33 -5.21 10.46
C ALA A 164 26.65 -3.99 11.35
N LEU A 165 27.61 -4.11 12.28
CA LEU A 165 28.09 -2.94 13.02
C LEU A 165 28.65 -1.90 12.04
N GLY A 166 28.20 -0.65 12.17
CA GLY A 166 28.58 0.44 11.26
C GLY A 166 27.87 0.45 9.89
N GLY A 167 26.92 -0.46 9.62
CA GLY A 167 26.17 -0.49 8.37
C GLY A 167 27.01 -0.91 7.14
N ASP A 168 26.65 -0.39 5.97
CA ASP A 168 27.30 -0.75 4.68
C ASP A 168 28.63 -0.03 4.45
N ASP A 169 28.85 1.10 5.13
CA ASP A 169 30.14 1.78 5.23
C ASP A 169 30.61 1.85 6.69
N PRO A 170 31.23 0.77 7.21
CA PRO A 170 31.64 0.73 8.61
C PRO A 170 32.64 1.83 8.96
N GLY A 171 33.43 2.31 8.00
CA GLY A 171 34.44 3.36 8.22
C GLY A 171 33.84 4.71 8.58
N ALA A 172 32.61 5.01 8.13
CA ALA A 172 31.92 6.26 8.44
C ALA A 172 31.48 6.37 9.91
N THR A 173 31.18 5.24 10.55
CA THR A 173 30.70 5.19 11.95
C THR A 173 31.76 4.67 12.92
N LEU A 174 32.53 3.65 12.54
CA LEU A 174 33.59 3.05 13.35
C LEU A 174 34.91 3.83 13.19
N ARG A 175 34.85 5.14 13.44
CA ARG A 175 36.03 6.00 13.38
C ARG A 175 36.94 5.73 14.57
N GLN A 176 38.24 5.59 14.30
CA GLN A 176 39.27 5.40 15.32
C GLN A 176 39.24 6.55 16.35
N GLY A 177 39.19 6.19 17.64
CA GLY A 177 39.30 7.11 18.77
C GLY A 177 39.42 6.36 20.09
N SER A 178 39.05 6.99 21.21
CA SER A 178 39.41 6.50 22.55
C SER A 178 38.27 5.87 23.36
N ILE A 179 37.06 5.72 22.79
CA ILE A 179 35.88 5.27 23.54
C ILE A 179 35.51 3.83 23.21
N ALA A 180 35.39 2.97 24.22
CA ALA A 180 34.85 1.62 24.03
C ALA A 180 33.32 1.62 24.16
N ILE A 181 32.62 0.76 23.43
CA ILE A 181 31.15 0.62 23.54
C ILE A 181 30.82 -0.83 23.88
N PHE A 182 30.03 -1.02 24.93
CA PHE A 182 29.43 -2.30 25.27
C PHE A 182 27.91 -2.14 25.34
N SER A 183 27.19 -2.79 24.43
CA SER A 183 25.74 -2.58 24.29
C SER A 183 24.99 -3.90 24.28
N ASN A 184 23.87 -3.96 25.00
CA ASN A 184 22.90 -5.04 24.88
C ASN A 184 22.11 -4.99 23.56
N SER A 185 22.04 -3.83 22.90
CA SER A 185 21.33 -3.66 21.64
C SER A 185 22.31 -3.57 20.47
N GLY A 186 22.06 -4.39 19.43
CA GLY A 186 22.74 -4.32 18.15
C GLY A 186 22.67 -2.94 17.52
N GLY A 187 21.45 -2.48 17.20
CA GLY A 187 21.24 -1.18 16.54
C GLY A 187 21.86 0.00 17.30
N PHE A 188 21.67 0.06 18.61
CA PHE A 188 22.25 1.16 19.40
C PHE A 188 23.77 1.11 19.53
N SER A 189 24.41 -0.03 19.27
CA SER A 189 25.89 -0.08 19.17
C SER A 189 26.39 0.86 18.07
N THR A 190 25.74 0.82 16.91
CA THR A 190 26.04 1.68 15.75
C THR A 190 25.58 3.12 15.98
N THR A 191 24.36 3.32 16.50
CA THR A 191 23.83 4.67 16.73
C THR A 191 24.65 5.45 17.76
N ILE A 192 25.09 4.82 18.85
CA ILE A 192 25.92 5.46 19.87
C ILE A 192 27.26 5.86 19.29
N ALA A 193 27.92 5.00 18.50
CA ALA A 193 29.17 5.35 17.82
C ALA A 193 29.00 6.60 16.92
N GLN A 194 27.88 6.67 16.18
CA GLN A 194 27.56 7.84 15.37
C GLN A 194 27.33 9.11 16.21
N TYR A 195 26.64 8.99 17.33
CA TYR A 195 26.37 10.13 18.23
C TYR A 195 27.65 10.65 18.87
N LEU A 196 28.55 9.75 19.27
CA LEU A 196 29.86 10.11 19.82
C LEU A 196 30.71 10.86 18.80
N ARG A 197 30.72 10.41 17.54
CA ARG A 197 31.42 11.10 16.45
C ARG A 197 30.94 12.54 16.28
N MET A 198 29.63 12.79 16.40
CA MET A 198 29.09 14.15 16.31
C MET A 198 29.57 15.10 17.42
N SER A 199 30.14 14.57 18.50
CA SER A 199 30.75 15.37 19.58
C SER A 199 32.28 15.22 19.66
N GLY A 200 32.93 14.71 18.60
CA GLY A 200 34.38 14.62 18.51
C GLY A 200 35.00 13.37 19.13
N TRP A 201 34.20 12.37 19.50
CA TRP A 201 34.67 11.14 20.13
C TRP A 201 34.63 9.96 19.16
N GLY A 202 35.78 9.32 18.95
CA GLY A 202 35.87 8.09 18.15
C GLY A 202 35.79 6.84 19.02
N THR A 203 35.71 5.69 18.36
CA THR A 203 35.60 4.39 19.02
C THR A 203 36.92 3.63 19.00
N SER A 204 37.15 2.80 20.02
CA SER A 204 38.23 1.82 20.09
C SER A 204 37.70 0.43 19.72
N THR A 205 36.92 -0.17 20.62
CA THR A 205 36.25 -1.45 20.40
C THR A 205 34.76 -1.31 20.68
N VAL A 206 33.93 -1.85 19.80
CA VAL A 206 32.46 -1.87 19.89
C VAL A 206 32.00 -3.32 20.01
N ILE A 207 31.30 -3.63 21.09
CA ILE A 207 30.77 -4.97 21.38
C ILE A 207 29.25 -4.89 21.49
N SER A 208 28.57 -5.55 20.55
CA SER A 208 27.16 -5.88 20.70
C SER A 208 27.07 -7.20 21.45
N SER A 209 26.84 -7.12 22.76
CA SER A 209 26.69 -8.28 23.65
C SER A 209 25.41 -9.07 23.39
N GLY A 210 24.40 -8.39 22.85
CA GLY A 210 23.04 -8.89 22.71
C GLY A 210 22.26 -8.95 24.02
N LYS A 211 20.98 -9.36 23.94
CA LYS A 211 20.09 -9.43 25.11
C LYS A 211 19.24 -10.69 25.18
N ASP A 212 19.91 -11.83 25.23
CA ASP A 212 19.28 -13.07 25.68
C ASP A 212 19.37 -13.22 27.21
N VAL A 213 18.64 -14.20 27.76
CA VAL A 213 18.64 -14.49 29.22
C VAL A 213 20.06 -14.81 29.72
N TYR A 214 20.84 -15.50 28.90
CA TYR A 214 22.25 -15.83 29.14
C TYR A 214 23.15 -14.98 28.26
N ILE A 215 23.98 -14.14 28.87
CA ILE A 215 25.00 -13.35 28.17
C ILE A 215 26.33 -14.09 28.25
N HIS A 216 26.92 -14.43 27.10
CA HIS A 216 28.16 -15.20 27.08
C HIS A 216 29.41 -14.35 27.41
N TYR A 217 29.47 -13.10 26.98
CA TYR A 217 30.53 -12.17 27.35
C TYR A 217 29.89 -10.94 27.99
N ALA A 218 29.96 -10.86 29.33
CA ALA A 218 29.15 -9.93 30.10
C ALA A 218 29.95 -8.71 30.57
N ALA A 219 29.28 -7.82 31.31
CA ALA A 219 29.85 -6.56 31.77
C ALA A 219 31.13 -6.72 32.65
N PRO A 220 31.25 -7.75 33.52
CA PRO A 220 32.49 -7.95 34.28
C PRO A 220 33.69 -8.29 33.40
N GLU A 221 33.54 -9.19 32.41
CA GLU A 221 34.59 -9.52 31.44
C GLU A 221 34.98 -8.30 30.60
N PHE A 222 33.99 -7.50 30.17
CA PHE A 222 34.24 -6.24 29.48
C PHE A 222 35.00 -5.24 30.36
N ALA A 223 34.60 -5.05 31.62
CA ALA A 223 35.25 -4.10 32.53
C ALA A 223 36.71 -4.46 32.80
N PHE A 224 37.00 -5.76 32.95
CA PHE A 224 38.35 -6.27 33.06
C PHE A 224 39.18 -6.00 31.78
N ALA A 225 38.66 -6.36 30.61
CA ALA A 225 39.34 -6.12 29.35
C ALA A 225 39.55 -4.62 29.06
N LEU A 226 38.60 -3.77 29.44
CA LEU A 226 38.67 -2.32 29.33
C LEU A 226 39.82 -1.75 30.17
N ALA A 227 39.99 -2.24 31.41
CA ALA A 227 41.08 -1.83 32.28
C ALA A 227 42.46 -2.07 31.63
N ASN A 228 42.59 -3.16 30.88
CA ASN A 228 43.82 -3.61 30.24
C ASN A 228 44.02 -3.09 28.79
N ASP A 229 43.10 -2.29 28.23
CA ASP A 229 43.29 -1.70 26.90
C ASP A 229 43.80 -0.27 26.98
N ALA A 230 45.08 -0.04 26.69
CA ALA A 230 45.67 1.30 26.70
C ALA A 230 45.04 2.27 25.67
N ARG A 231 44.36 1.76 24.63
CA ARG A 231 43.73 2.57 23.58
C ARG A 231 42.42 3.20 24.06
N SER A 232 41.71 2.53 24.97
CA SER A 232 40.42 2.97 25.50
C SER A 232 40.61 3.82 26.76
N LYS A 233 40.22 5.10 26.70
CA LYS A 233 40.27 6.04 27.83
C LYS A 233 38.98 6.01 28.67
N ALA A 234 37.84 5.72 28.05
CA ALA A 234 36.55 5.59 28.70
C ALA A 234 35.65 4.61 27.94
N ALA A 235 34.50 4.26 28.51
CA ALA A 235 33.51 3.43 27.84
C ALA A 235 32.07 3.95 27.97
N VAL A 236 31.23 3.54 27.02
CA VAL A 236 29.79 3.69 27.07
C VAL A 236 29.15 2.31 27.23
N LEU A 237 28.28 2.16 28.21
CA LEU A 237 27.48 0.97 28.41
C LEU A 237 26.02 1.26 28.08
N TYR A 238 25.40 0.47 27.20
CA TYR A 238 23.95 0.52 26.96
C TYR A 238 23.29 -0.72 27.58
N CYS A 239 22.47 -0.49 28.60
CA CYS A 239 21.97 -1.52 29.48
C CYS A 239 20.43 -1.59 29.42
N GLU A 240 19.93 -2.80 29.23
CA GLU A 240 18.49 -3.11 29.29
C GLU A 240 18.13 -3.85 30.60
N PRO A 241 16.86 -3.77 31.06
CA PRO A 241 16.39 -4.52 32.23
C PRO A 241 16.61 -6.04 32.12
N GLY A 242 16.74 -6.70 33.27
CA GLY A 242 16.96 -8.15 33.39
C GLY A 242 18.44 -8.53 33.56
N GLY A 243 18.73 -9.46 34.46
CA GLY A 243 20.07 -9.96 34.77
C GLY A 243 20.88 -9.04 35.71
N TYR A 244 21.80 -9.65 36.46
CA TYR A 244 22.61 -8.98 37.50
C TYR A 244 24.05 -8.68 37.06
N TYR A 245 24.40 -8.97 35.81
CA TYR A 245 25.78 -8.92 35.33
C TYR A 245 26.44 -7.54 35.49
N GLU A 246 25.66 -6.47 35.31
CA GLU A 246 26.12 -5.09 35.45
C GLU A 246 26.35 -4.68 36.91
N ALA A 247 25.66 -5.33 37.87
CA ALA A 247 25.89 -5.13 39.30
C ALA A 247 27.28 -5.64 39.70
N ASP A 248 27.73 -6.75 39.12
CA ASP A 248 29.01 -7.39 39.43
C ASP A 248 30.21 -6.72 38.73
N ALA A 249 29.97 -5.81 37.78
CA ALA A 249 31.04 -5.12 37.05
C ALA A 249 31.77 -4.09 37.93
N THR A 250 33.11 -4.11 37.87
CA THR A 250 33.99 -3.16 38.56
C THR A 250 34.81 -2.38 37.54
N PHE A 251 34.58 -1.08 37.44
CA PHE A 251 35.25 -0.22 36.46
C PHE A 251 36.40 0.56 37.11
N THR A 252 37.58 0.50 36.49
CA THR A 252 38.76 1.30 36.87
C THR A 252 38.97 2.50 35.95
N LYS A 253 38.23 2.58 34.84
CA LYS A 253 38.21 3.70 33.90
C LYS A 253 36.83 4.38 33.88
N PRO A 254 36.74 5.64 33.43
CA PRO A 254 35.48 6.36 33.37
C PRO A 254 34.43 5.67 32.48
N VAL A 255 33.17 5.66 32.93
CA VAL A 255 32.06 5.03 32.19
C VAL A 255 30.82 5.92 32.14
N VAL A 256 30.17 5.99 30.98
CA VAL A 256 28.80 6.49 30.86
C VAL A 256 27.85 5.30 30.70
N ALA A 257 26.95 5.09 31.66
CA ALA A 257 25.94 4.06 31.59
C ALA A 257 24.60 4.64 31.11
N CYS A 258 24.08 4.15 30.00
CA CYS A 258 22.74 4.43 29.50
C CYS A 258 21.79 3.30 29.88
N VAL A 259 20.90 3.56 30.85
CA VAL A 259 19.91 2.58 31.31
C VAL A 259 18.54 2.94 30.73
N VAL A 260 17.97 2.04 29.95
CA VAL A 260 16.68 2.26 29.27
C VAL A 260 15.59 1.33 29.81
N GLY A 261 14.36 1.50 29.31
CA GLY A 261 13.31 0.51 29.53
C GLY A 261 12.52 0.66 30.82
N ARG A 262 12.53 1.84 31.47
CA ARG A 262 11.66 2.15 32.62
C ARG A 262 10.18 1.83 32.39
N TRP A 263 9.70 1.99 31.16
CA TRP A 263 8.31 1.70 30.78
C TRP A 263 7.96 0.21 30.80
N LYS A 264 8.95 -0.70 30.71
CA LYS A 264 8.72 -2.16 30.72
C LYS A 264 8.10 -2.63 32.03
N SER A 265 8.30 -1.92 33.15
CA SER A 265 7.65 -2.23 34.44
C SER A 265 6.13 -1.99 34.44
N ARG A 266 5.59 -1.32 33.42
CA ARG A 266 4.15 -1.04 33.26
C ARG A 266 3.43 -2.03 32.34
N LEU A 267 4.15 -3.01 31.79
CA LEU A 267 3.60 -3.98 30.85
C LEU A 267 3.35 -5.34 31.48
N THR A 268 2.26 -5.98 31.08
CA THR A 268 1.90 -7.36 31.45
C THR A 268 2.39 -8.40 30.44
N ARG A 269 3.00 -7.98 29.32
CA ARG A 269 3.55 -8.84 28.27
C ARG A 269 5.01 -8.48 27.97
N ALA A 270 5.83 -9.49 27.68
CA ALA A 270 7.21 -9.31 27.23
C ALA A 270 7.24 -8.57 25.88
N VAL A 271 8.11 -7.56 25.78
CA VAL A 271 8.32 -6.74 24.57
C VAL A 271 9.81 -6.70 24.23
N GLY A 272 10.14 -7.02 22.98
CA GLY A 272 11.53 -7.05 22.49
C GLY A 272 12.33 -8.26 22.95
N HIS A 273 13.64 -8.06 23.16
CA HIS A 273 14.63 -9.11 23.43
C HIS A 273 14.22 -10.07 24.57
N ALA A 274 14.47 -11.38 24.38
CA ALA A 274 14.01 -12.48 25.23
C ALA A 274 14.46 -12.41 26.70
N GLY A 275 15.52 -11.65 27.01
CA GLY A 275 16.02 -11.45 28.37
C GLY A 275 15.32 -10.38 29.21
N ALA A 276 14.39 -9.61 28.64
CA ALA A 276 13.77 -8.45 29.30
C ALA A 276 12.52 -8.80 30.16
N MET A 277 12.53 -9.95 30.82
CA MET A 277 11.51 -10.29 31.84
C MET A 277 11.92 -9.65 33.17
N ALA A 278 11.47 -8.43 33.43
CA ALA A 278 11.64 -7.80 34.75
C ALA A 278 10.64 -8.41 35.73
N GLY A 279 11.14 -9.19 36.69
CA GLY A 279 10.34 -9.77 37.77
C GLY A 279 11.03 -9.75 39.14
N GLY A 280 12.27 -9.24 39.22
CA GLY A 280 13.08 -9.14 40.44
C GLY A 280 13.75 -7.77 40.62
N ALA A 281 14.76 -7.69 41.48
CA ALA A 281 15.50 -6.45 41.79
C ALA A 281 16.53 -6.04 40.71
N ASP A 282 16.27 -6.38 39.45
CA ASP A 282 17.14 -6.19 38.26
C ASP A 282 16.45 -5.37 37.15
N ASP A 283 15.46 -4.56 37.54
CA ASP A 283 14.78 -3.61 36.67
C ASP A 283 15.65 -2.40 36.29
N ALA A 284 15.12 -1.51 35.44
CA ALA A 284 15.84 -0.31 35.02
C ALA A 284 16.24 0.57 36.21
N LEU A 285 15.36 0.74 37.21
CA LEU A 285 15.64 1.61 38.36
C LEU A 285 16.72 1.02 39.27
N ALA A 286 16.76 -0.30 39.43
CA ALA A 286 17.83 -0.98 40.16
C ALA A 286 19.17 -0.81 39.45
N LYS A 287 19.23 -1.01 38.13
CA LYS A 287 20.45 -0.80 37.34
C LYS A 287 20.92 0.66 37.40
N GLU A 288 20.01 1.63 37.33
CA GLU A 288 20.34 3.04 37.53
C GLU A 288 21.02 3.26 38.89
N ARG A 289 20.44 2.74 39.98
CA ARG A 289 21.03 2.83 41.33
C ARG A 289 22.41 2.19 41.40
N TRP A 290 22.60 1.00 40.82
CA TRP A 290 23.89 0.31 40.81
C TRP A 290 24.99 1.15 40.15
N PHE A 291 24.70 1.77 39.00
CA PHE A 291 25.67 2.63 38.33
C PHE A 291 25.88 3.97 39.07
N MET A 292 24.81 4.55 39.62
CA MET A 292 24.90 5.78 40.41
C MET A 292 25.81 5.60 41.63
N GLU A 293 25.69 4.48 42.34
CA GLU A 293 26.56 4.11 43.46
C GLU A 293 28.01 3.90 43.00
N LYS A 294 28.23 3.12 41.92
CA LYS A 294 29.58 2.90 41.37
C LYS A 294 30.28 4.20 40.97
N PHE A 295 29.54 5.16 40.44
CA PHE A 295 30.09 6.44 39.98
C PHE A 295 30.08 7.52 41.06
N GLY A 296 29.40 7.32 42.18
CA GLY A 296 29.26 8.30 43.24
C GLY A 296 28.48 9.55 42.81
N VAL A 297 27.37 9.35 42.09
CA VAL A 297 26.48 10.43 41.63
C VAL A 297 25.09 10.29 42.22
N GLU A 298 24.46 11.40 42.59
CA GLU A 298 23.19 11.40 43.32
C GLU A 298 21.96 11.43 42.40
N ARG A 299 22.15 11.79 41.12
CA ARG A 299 21.07 11.94 40.13
C ARG A 299 21.53 11.50 38.74
N LEU A 300 20.56 11.38 37.82
CA LEU A 300 20.82 11.13 36.41
C LEU A 300 21.33 12.37 35.69
N PHE A 301 22.15 12.18 34.67
CA PHE A 301 22.63 13.25 33.80
C PHE A 301 21.58 13.63 32.75
N THR A 302 21.32 14.93 32.61
CA THR A 302 20.69 15.51 31.42
C THR A 302 21.48 16.72 30.95
N PRO A 303 21.41 17.12 29.66
CA PRO A 303 22.09 18.31 29.18
C PRO A 303 21.71 19.60 29.94
N GLY A 304 20.45 19.72 30.38
CA GLY A 304 19.96 20.87 31.15
C GLY A 304 20.25 20.83 32.66
N ASP A 305 20.50 19.64 33.21
CA ASP A 305 20.89 19.41 34.61
C ASP A 305 22.00 18.35 34.66
N PRO A 306 23.26 18.73 34.38
CA PRO A 306 24.38 17.80 34.33
C PRO A 306 24.73 17.23 35.72
N CYS A 307 24.81 15.90 35.83
CA CYS A 307 25.26 15.20 37.04
C CYS A 307 26.26 14.09 36.66
N CYS A 308 27.54 14.30 36.96
CA CYS A 308 28.62 13.35 36.65
C CYS A 308 29.78 13.46 37.65
N SER A 309 30.64 12.44 37.70
CA SER A 309 31.92 12.46 38.42
C SER A 309 33.07 12.07 37.48
N ALA A 310 34.31 12.11 37.94
CA ALA A 310 35.45 11.57 37.20
C ALA A 310 35.31 10.06 36.92
N LYS A 311 34.53 9.33 37.72
CA LYS A 311 34.27 7.90 37.53
C LYS A 311 33.21 7.63 36.45
N GLY A 312 32.27 8.55 36.24
CA GLY A 312 31.20 8.31 35.27
C GLY A 312 29.95 9.15 35.42
N ALA A 313 28.94 8.79 34.62
CA ALA A 313 27.60 9.38 34.61
C ALA A 313 26.55 8.32 34.24
N VAL A 314 25.30 8.54 34.68
CA VAL A 314 24.16 7.68 34.31
C VAL A 314 23.16 8.50 33.51
N VAL A 315 22.78 8.02 32.32
CA VAL A 315 21.76 8.63 31.45
C VAL A 315 20.64 7.64 31.17
N THR A 316 19.47 8.13 30.78
CA THR A 316 18.32 7.29 30.37
C THR A 316 17.93 7.47 28.92
N ASN A 317 18.63 8.35 28.20
CA ASN A 317 18.44 8.63 26.79
C ASN A 317 19.80 8.61 26.08
N ILE A 318 19.90 7.86 25.00
CA ILE A 318 21.13 7.75 24.21
C ILE A 318 21.59 9.10 23.63
N ALA A 319 20.67 10.03 23.38
CA ALA A 319 21.00 11.37 22.90
C ALA A 319 21.78 12.19 23.93
N HIS A 320 21.72 11.84 25.21
CA HIS A 320 22.47 12.51 26.28
C HIS A 320 23.89 11.94 26.45
N ILE A 321 24.20 10.78 25.86
CA ILE A 321 25.51 10.11 25.99
C ILE A 321 26.67 11.03 25.57
N PRO A 322 26.63 11.74 24.42
CA PRO A 322 27.79 12.55 24.02
C PRO A 322 28.07 13.70 24.98
N ALA A 323 27.04 14.36 25.49
CA ALA A 323 27.17 15.43 26.49
C ALA A 323 27.69 14.89 27.83
N ALA A 324 27.14 13.76 28.31
CA ALA A 324 27.57 13.11 29.54
C ALA A 324 29.03 12.65 29.45
N LEU A 325 29.41 12.00 28.35
CA LEU A 325 30.77 11.55 28.12
C LEU A 325 31.73 12.73 28.07
N THR A 326 31.39 13.79 27.32
CA THR A 326 32.23 14.99 27.23
C THR A 326 32.45 15.61 28.61
N ALA A 327 31.43 15.66 29.46
CA ALA A 327 31.55 16.15 30.83
C ALA A 327 32.45 15.26 31.71
N VAL A 328 32.28 13.94 31.65
CA VAL A 328 33.11 12.96 32.37
C VAL A 328 34.57 13.04 31.91
N MET A 329 34.81 13.13 30.60
CA MET A 329 36.15 13.23 30.01
C MET A 329 36.84 14.54 30.38
N ARG A 330 36.09 15.66 30.43
CA ARG A 330 36.60 16.94 30.93
C ARG A 330 37.01 16.86 32.40
N ALA A 331 36.23 16.16 33.24
CA ALA A 331 36.59 15.92 34.65
C ALA A 331 37.89 15.09 34.80
N ASN A 332 38.28 14.36 33.76
CA ASN A 332 39.55 13.62 33.65
C ASN A 332 40.58 14.33 32.75
N ALA A 333 40.45 15.65 32.56
CA ALA A 333 41.36 16.47 31.75
C ALA A 333 41.64 15.92 30.33
N THR A 334 40.65 15.27 29.71
CA THR A 334 40.78 14.67 28.38
C THR A 334 39.93 15.43 27.36
N MET A 335 40.57 15.85 26.26
CA MET A 335 39.93 16.50 25.12
C MET A 335 39.34 15.47 24.13
N PRO A 336 38.34 15.86 23.31
CA PRO A 336 37.84 15.05 22.20
C PRO A 336 38.96 14.54 21.29
N ASP A 337 38.74 13.38 20.65
CA ASP A 337 39.71 12.75 19.75
C ASP A 337 39.89 13.54 18.45
N PHE A 338 38.85 14.27 18.03
CA PHE A 338 38.82 15.12 16.84
C PHE A 338 37.76 16.22 16.99
N GLU A 339 37.76 17.19 16.08
CA GLU A 339 36.74 18.25 16.04
C GLU A 339 35.33 17.67 15.82
N PRO A 340 34.29 18.13 16.55
CA PRO A 340 32.92 17.67 16.37
C PRO A 340 32.41 17.78 14.93
N GLU A 341 31.82 16.70 14.41
CA GLU A 341 31.30 16.63 13.04
C GLU A 341 29.78 16.41 13.03
N GLY A 342 29.01 17.49 12.84
CA GLY A 342 27.54 17.44 12.74
C GLY A 342 26.82 17.75 14.04
N SER A 343 25.55 17.34 14.14
CA SER A 343 24.72 17.56 15.34
C SER A 343 23.52 16.62 15.36
N LEU A 344 23.01 16.35 16.57
CA LEU A 344 21.80 15.57 16.84
C LEU A 344 20.49 16.36 16.65
N ALA A 345 20.55 17.56 16.08
CA ALA A 345 19.36 18.36 15.80
C ALA A 345 18.48 17.66 14.75
N LEU A 346 17.16 17.74 14.94
CA LEU A 346 16.19 17.27 13.95
C LEU A 346 16.33 18.09 12.67
N LYS A 347 16.52 17.42 11.54
CA LYS A 347 16.80 18.02 10.22
C LYS A 347 15.84 17.44 9.19
N PRO A 348 14.55 17.86 9.19
CA PRO A 348 13.59 17.31 8.24
C PRO A 348 13.97 17.72 6.82
N TRP A 349 14.07 16.75 5.90
CA TRP A 349 14.32 16.99 4.47
C TRP A 349 13.04 17.19 3.67
N PHE A 350 11.91 16.79 4.24
CA PHE A 350 10.58 16.92 3.66
C PHE A 350 9.64 17.49 4.70
N GLY A 351 8.71 18.33 4.26
CA GLY A 351 7.66 18.89 5.09
C GLY A 351 6.37 19.00 4.27
N SER A 352 5.26 18.62 4.89
CA SER A 352 3.92 18.90 4.40
C SER A 352 3.07 19.18 5.62
N ASP A 353 2.58 20.40 5.72
CA ASP A 353 1.62 20.83 6.73
C ASP A 353 0.17 20.54 6.31
N GLN A 354 -0.03 19.97 5.11
CA GLN A 354 -1.35 19.75 4.50
C GLN A 354 -2.22 21.03 4.46
N GLY A 355 -1.59 22.20 4.37
CA GLY A 355 -2.27 23.50 4.39
C GLY A 355 -2.64 24.00 5.79
N LEU A 356 -2.14 23.36 6.86
CA LEU A 356 -2.35 23.82 8.24
C LEU A 356 -1.37 24.95 8.59
N ALA A 357 -1.89 26.06 9.12
CA ALA A 357 -1.06 27.11 9.71
C ALA A 357 -0.54 26.69 11.09
N LEU A 358 0.71 26.25 11.17
CA LEU A 358 1.34 25.81 12.41
C LEU A 358 2.05 26.99 13.12
N PRO A 359 2.02 27.07 14.48
CA PRO A 359 2.85 27.99 15.24
C PRO A 359 4.36 27.78 14.99
N ASP A 360 5.17 28.83 15.12
CA ASP A 360 6.62 28.79 14.84
C ASP A 360 7.36 27.70 15.62
N GLU A 361 6.91 27.36 16.84
CA GLU A 361 7.51 26.31 17.65
C GLU A 361 7.25 24.89 17.11
N LEU A 362 6.21 24.73 16.29
CA LEU A 362 5.81 23.47 15.65
C LEU A 362 6.13 23.43 14.16
N ALA A 363 6.34 24.60 13.54
CA ALA A 363 6.73 24.77 12.15
C ALA A 363 8.21 24.42 11.96
N LEU A 364 8.52 23.12 12.02
CA LEU A 364 9.88 22.64 11.80
C LEU A 364 10.38 23.04 10.40
N ARG A 365 11.44 23.83 10.36
CA ARG A 365 12.05 24.25 9.10
C ARG A 365 12.62 23.05 8.35
N VAL A 366 12.12 22.81 7.14
CA VAL A 366 12.72 21.88 6.19
C VAL A 366 14.11 22.39 5.82
N VAL A 367 15.12 21.53 5.98
CA VAL A 367 16.51 21.83 5.61
C VAL A 367 16.87 21.10 4.32
N ASN A 368 17.89 21.60 3.63
CA ASN A 368 18.40 20.88 2.47
C ASN A 368 18.94 19.51 2.90
N ALA A 369 18.60 18.47 2.14
CA ALA A 369 19.17 17.15 2.34
C ALA A 369 20.69 17.18 2.11
N VAL A 370 21.41 16.23 2.68
CA VAL A 370 22.85 16.11 2.44
C VAL A 370 23.10 15.33 1.15
N ALA A 371 24.18 15.62 0.43
CA ALA A 371 24.57 14.85 -0.73
C ALA A 371 24.80 13.36 -0.40
N PRO A 372 24.36 12.42 -1.25
CA PRO A 372 23.74 12.63 -2.58
C PRO A 372 22.20 12.73 -2.57
N TYR A 373 21.57 12.81 -1.39
CA TYR A 373 20.11 12.76 -1.27
C TYR A 373 19.42 14.02 -1.79
N ASP A 374 20.05 15.19 -1.68
CA ASP A 374 19.56 16.44 -2.27
C ASP A 374 19.38 16.33 -3.78
N GLU A 375 20.37 15.77 -4.48
CA GLU A 375 20.30 15.53 -5.92
C GLU A 375 19.17 14.55 -6.28
N GLN A 376 18.99 13.50 -5.47
CA GLN A 376 17.91 12.53 -5.67
C GLN A 376 16.53 13.18 -5.46
N VAL A 377 16.38 13.99 -4.41
CA VAL A 377 15.14 14.75 -4.15
C VAL A 377 14.85 15.73 -5.27
N ALA A 378 15.85 16.46 -5.76
CA ALA A 378 15.69 17.38 -6.89
C ALA A 378 15.20 16.65 -8.15
N ARG A 379 15.76 15.48 -8.46
CA ARG A 379 15.30 14.64 -9.59
C ARG A 379 13.86 14.18 -9.40
N VAL A 380 13.50 13.71 -8.21
CA VAL A 380 12.12 13.30 -7.88
C VAL A 380 11.16 14.49 -7.95
N ASN A 381 11.59 15.69 -7.59
CA ASN A 381 10.76 16.89 -7.67
C ASN A 381 10.50 17.34 -9.12
N GLY A 382 11.43 17.08 -10.05
CA GLY A 382 11.20 17.29 -11.48
C GLY A 382 10.32 16.24 -12.16
N GLN A 383 9.94 15.17 -11.46
CA GLN A 383 9.08 14.12 -12.00
C GLN A 383 7.63 14.58 -12.13
N ILE A 384 7.07 14.40 -13.33
CA ILE A 384 5.65 14.62 -13.61
C ILE A 384 4.86 13.33 -13.35
N GLY A 385 3.84 13.42 -12.47
CA GLY A 385 2.99 12.28 -12.13
C GLY A 385 3.62 11.25 -11.19
N ALA A 386 2.80 10.27 -10.79
CA ALA A 386 3.20 9.15 -9.94
C ALA A 386 3.90 8.04 -10.73
N ILE A 387 4.84 7.34 -10.07
CA ILE A 387 5.43 6.08 -10.56
C ILE A 387 5.24 5.04 -9.45
N PRO A 388 4.12 4.30 -9.45
CA PRO A 388 3.85 3.31 -8.41
C PRO A 388 4.74 2.07 -8.61
N PRO A 389 5.20 1.41 -7.52
CA PRO A 389 5.99 0.18 -7.64
C PRO A 389 5.12 -0.97 -8.17
N ARG A 390 5.63 -1.73 -9.14
CA ARG A 390 4.89 -2.84 -9.75
C ARG A 390 4.74 -4.06 -8.83
N GLN A 391 3.53 -4.62 -8.73
CA GLN A 391 3.16 -5.77 -7.92
C GLN A 391 2.12 -6.68 -8.60
N PRO A 392 1.94 -7.94 -8.15
CA PRO A 392 0.81 -8.78 -8.56
C PRO A 392 -0.52 -8.19 -8.08
N LEU A 393 -1.55 -8.19 -8.94
CA LEU A 393 -2.87 -7.60 -8.63
C LEU A 393 -4.04 -8.58 -8.73
N LYS A 394 -3.77 -9.89 -8.65
CA LYS A 394 -4.83 -10.89 -8.46
C LYS A 394 -5.42 -10.70 -7.07
N ASP A 395 -6.71 -10.38 -7.00
CA ASP A 395 -7.45 -10.10 -5.76
C ASP A 395 -6.87 -8.95 -4.91
N ALA A 396 -6.05 -8.10 -5.53
CA ALA A 396 -5.46 -6.91 -4.94
C ALA A 396 -5.61 -5.71 -5.90
N SER A 397 -5.69 -4.50 -5.36
CA SER A 397 -5.80 -3.26 -6.16
C SER A 397 -5.23 -2.08 -5.37
N GLY A 398 -4.65 -1.13 -6.09
CA GLY A 398 -4.41 0.23 -5.61
C GLY A 398 -5.60 1.16 -5.86
N ALA A 399 -6.55 0.77 -6.71
CA ALA A 399 -7.76 1.51 -7.01
C ALA A 399 -8.92 1.18 -6.05
N SER A 400 -9.32 -0.09 -5.92
CA SER A 400 -10.42 -0.47 -5.02
C SER A 400 -9.99 -1.29 -3.82
N GLN A 401 -10.74 -1.14 -2.73
CA GLN A 401 -10.54 -1.87 -1.48
C GLN A 401 -11.87 -2.33 -0.90
N MET A 402 -11.85 -3.41 -0.13
CA MET A 402 -12.96 -3.82 0.72
C MET A 402 -12.59 -3.56 2.18
N ASP A 403 -13.39 -2.78 2.92
CA ASP A 403 -13.16 -2.62 4.35
C ASP A 403 -13.50 -3.93 5.09
N ALA A 404 -12.54 -4.47 5.83
CA ALA A 404 -12.71 -5.76 6.49
C ALA A 404 -13.78 -5.77 7.60
N LYS A 405 -14.09 -4.61 8.19
CA LYS A 405 -15.05 -4.48 9.31
C LYS A 405 -16.46 -4.18 8.81
N SER A 406 -16.60 -3.16 7.99
CA SER A 406 -17.88 -2.70 7.47
C SER A 406 -18.33 -3.49 6.25
N GLN A 407 -17.41 -4.12 5.50
CA GLN A 407 -17.68 -4.75 4.20
C GLN A 407 -18.22 -3.75 3.15
N VAL A 408 -17.93 -2.47 3.34
CA VAL A 408 -18.17 -1.42 2.35
C VAL A 408 -16.94 -1.31 1.47
N SER A 409 -17.13 -1.38 0.16
CA SER A 409 -16.07 -1.15 -0.81
C SER A 409 -15.75 0.34 -0.94
N SER A 410 -14.53 0.64 -1.35
CA SER A 410 -14.08 1.99 -1.70
C SER A 410 -13.33 1.99 -3.03
N LEU A 411 -13.31 3.14 -3.68
CA LEU A 411 -12.53 3.45 -4.88
C LEU A 411 -11.70 4.69 -4.61
N HIS A 412 -10.37 4.59 -4.73
CA HIS A 412 -9.40 5.66 -4.45
C HIS A 412 -9.61 6.36 -3.09
N GLY A 413 -10.04 5.58 -2.09
CA GLY A 413 -10.31 6.06 -0.73
C GLY A 413 -11.73 6.54 -0.48
N ALA A 414 -12.53 6.82 -1.52
CA ALA A 414 -13.94 7.17 -1.37
C ALA A 414 -14.80 5.90 -1.22
N SER A 415 -15.60 5.82 -0.16
CA SER A 415 -16.52 4.70 0.04
C SER A 415 -17.64 4.71 -1.01
N MET A 416 -18.22 3.56 -1.36
CA MET A 416 -19.39 3.53 -2.26
C MET A 416 -20.58 4.31 -1.70
N LEU A 417 -20.68 4.48 -0.38
CA LEU A 417 -21.71 5.30 0.26
C LEU A 417 -21.49 6.78 -0.01
N ASP A 418 -20.24 7.23 0.05
CA ASP A 418 -19.86 8.61 -0.28
C ASP A 418 -20.08 8.86 -1.78
N ALA A 419 -19.57 7.98 -2.65
CA ALA A 419 -19.74 8.06 -4.10
C ALA A 419 -21.22 8.14 -4.55
N ALA A 420 -22.13 7.50 -3.81
CA ALA A 420 -23.58 7.55 -4.04
C ALA A 420 -24.20 8.94 -3.79
N THR A 421 -23.47 9.86 -3.14
CA THR A 421 -23.92 11.24 -2.91
C THR A 421 -23.48 12.21 -4.01
N HIS A 422 -22.60 11.77 -4.92
CA HIS A 422 -22.03 12.57 -5.99
C HIS A 422 -22.70 12.33 -7.35
N SER A 423 -22.45 13.24 -8.29
CA SER A 423 -22.92 13.17 -9.67
C SER A 423 -22.22 12.03 -10.44
N PHE A 424 -22.75 11.64 -11.60
CA PHE A 424 -22.09 10.62 -12.43
C PHE A 424 -20.76 11.14 -13.00
N GLU A 425 -20.69 12.44 -13.28
CA GLU A 425 -19.53 13.20 -13.71
C GLU A 425 -18.41 13.19 -12.66
N ALA A 426 -18.75 13.49 -11.41
CA ALA A 426 -17.82 13.44 -10.29
C ALA A 426 -17.29 12.01 -10.09
N ASN A 427 -18.12 10.99 -10.35
CA ASN A 427 -17.70 9.59 -10.31
C ASN A 427 -16.78 9.20 -11.49
N VAL A 428 -16.89 9.85 -12.66
CA VAL A 428 -15.90 9.75 -13.75
C VAL A 428 -14.56 10.32 -13.28
N CYS A 429 -14.57 11.50 -12.66
CA CYS A 429 -13.37 12.09 -12.06
C CYS A 429 -12.77 11.17 -11.00
N LEU A 430 -13.58 10.65 -10.06
CA LEU A 430 -13.09 9.73 -9.03
C LEU A 430 -12.36 8.55 -9.65
N ALA A 431 -12.96 7.88 -10.63
CA ALA A 431 -12.41 6.69 -11.24
C ALA A 431 -11.06 6.93 -11.95
N LEU A 432 -10.92 8.05 -12.67
CA LEU A 432 -9.76 8.33 -13.52
C LEU A 432 -8.71 9.26 -12.89
N LEU A 433 -9.12 10.10 -11.95
CA LEU A 433 -8.32 11.20 -11.37
C LEU A 433 -8.04 11.02 -9.87
N HIS A 434 -8.66 10.01 -9.24
CA HIS A 434 -8.51 9.66 -7.83
C HIS A 434 -9.09 10.73 -6.86
N GLU A 435 -10.01 11.55 -7.35
CA GLU A 435 -10.76 12.57 -6.61
C GLU A 435 -12.04 12.95 -7.38
N PHE A 436 -13.08 13.44 -6.70
CA PHE A 436 -14.36 13.80 -7.32
C PHE A 436 -14.29 15.01 -8.26
N GLY A 437 -13.22 15.81 -8.20
CA GLY A 437 -13.12 17.08 -8.89
C GLY A 437 -14.04 18.15 -8.31
N GLY A 438 -14.10 19.31 -8.96
CA GLY A 438 -15.01 20.41 -8.67
C GLY A 438 -15.97 20.71 -9.81
N VAL A 439 -16.71 21.81 -9.69
CA VAL A 439 -17.73 22.24 -10.67
C VAL A 439 -17.15 22.42 -12.08
N ASN A 440 -15.92 22.93 -12.19
CA ASN A 440 -15.28 23.09 -13.51
C ASN A 440 -14.92 21.74 -14.15
N ASP A 441 -14.52 20.76 -13.33
CA ASP A 441 -14.22 19.40 -13.79
C ASP A 441 -15.49 18.70 -14.31
N GLU A 442 -16.61 18.82 -13.60
CA GLU A 442 -17.89 18.27 -14.06
C GLU A 442 -18.30 18.86 -15.42
N LYS A 443 -18.15 20.17 -15.63
CA LYS A 443 -18.40 20.81 -16.93
C LYS A 443 -17.52 20.24 -18.04
N LEU A 444 -16.24 20.04 -17.77
CA LEU A 444 -15.27 19.45 -18.70
C LEU A 444 -15.66 17.99 -19.06
N VAL A 445 -16.03 17.19 -18.05
CA VAL A 445 -16.51 15.80 -18.24
C VAL A 445 -17.78 15.77 -19.09
N ASN A 446 -18.75 16.66 -18.81
CA ASN A 446 -19.99 16.76 -19.57
C ASN A 446 -19.74 16.95 -21.06
N VAL A 447 -18.82 17.87 -21.42
CA VAL A 447 -18.48 18.12 -22.82
C VAL A 447 -17.70 16.95 -23.43
N ALA A 448 -16.65 16.46 -22.75
CA ALA A 448 -15.78 15.41 -23.30
C ALA A 448 -16.50 14.08 -23.54
N VAL A 449 -17.32 13.65 -22.57
CA VAL A 449 -18.07 12.40 -22.67
C VAL A 449 -19.32 12.60 -23.52
N GLY A 450 -20.03 13.72 -23.35
CA GLY A 450 -21.23 14.07 -24.11
C GLY A 450 -20.98 14.14 -25.62
N ALA A 451 -19.80 14.60 -26.05
CA ALA A 451 -19.45 14.62 -27.48
C ALA A 451 -19.30 13.24 -28.13
N ALA A 452 -19.17 12.17 -27.33
CA ALA A 452 -18.98 10.81 -27.82
C ALA A 452 -20.24 9.93 -27.69
N VAL A 453 -21.38 10.46 -27.22
CA VAL A 453 -22.62 9.65 -27.04
C VAL A 453 -23.43 9.52 -28.33
N ASN A 454 -23.39 10.51 -29.23
CA ASN A 454 -24.14 10.43 -30.48
C ASN A 454 -23.34 9.66 -31.54
N LEU A 455 -23.68 8.38 -31.69
CA LEU A 455 -23.03 7.45 -32.61
C LEU A 455 -23.66 7.40 -34.02
N HIS A 456 -24.48 8.38 -34.41
CA HIS A 456 -25.13 8.40 -35.71
C HIS A 456 -24.14 8.23 -36.87
N GLY A 457 -24.39 7.25 -37.75
CA GLY A 457 -23.55 6.98 -38.93
C GLY A 457 -22.19 6.34 -38.64
N THR A 458 -21.94 5.91 -37.40
CA THR A 458 -20.67 5.30 -37.01
C THR A 458 -20.71 3.76 -37.08
N PRO A 459 -19.56 3.08 -37.30
CA PRO A 459 -19.49 1.63 -37.23
C PRO A 459 -19.79 1.07 -35.83
N GLU A 460 -19.54 1.83 -34.76
CA GLU A 460 -19.92 1.50 -33.39
C GLU A 460 -21.42 1.22 -33.26
N LEU A 461 -22.24 2.15 -33.75
CA LEU A 461 -23.69 2.02 -33.68
C LEU A 461 -24.19 0.85 -34.51
N ALA A 462 -23.63 0.67 -35.71
CA ALA A 462 -23.98 -0.45 -36.58
C ALA A 462 -23.69 -1.81 -35.91
N ALA A 463 -22.53 -1.94 -35.23
CA ALA A 463 -22.18 -3.16 -34.52
C ALA A 463 -23.05 -3.39 -33.28
N ALA A 464 -23.32 -2.34 -32.49
CA ALA A 464 -24.22 -2.42 -31.35
C ALA A 464 -25.64 -2.83 -31.77
N GLN A 465 -26.17 -2.21 -32.83
CA GLN A 465 -27.49 -2.51 -33.35
C GLN A 465 -27.59 -3.93 -33.90
N ALA A 466 -26.60 -4.40 -34.66
CA ALA A 466 -26.56 -5.77 -35.15
C ALA A 466 -26.52 -6.79 -34.00
N ALA A 467 -25.76 -6.51 -32.93
CA ALA A 467 -25.76 -7.36 -31.74
C ALA A 467 -27.13 -7.37 -31.03
N ARG A 468 -27.79 -6.20 -30.92
CA ARG A 468 -29.11 -6.05 -30.31
C ARG A 468 -30.19 -6.80 -31.10
N GLU A 469 -30.23 -6.64 -32.42
CA GLU A 469 -31.18 -7.31 -33.32
C GLU A 469 -30.99 -8.84 -33.34
N ALA A 470 -29.77 -9.31 -33.09
CA ALA A 470 -29.48 -10.73 -32.91
C ALA A 470 -29.92 -11.28 -31.53
N GLY A 471 -30.51 -10.46 -30.66
CA GLY A 471 -31.00 -10.86 -29.34
C GLY A 471 -29.90 -11.02 -28.28
N ASN A 472 -28.74 -10.38 -28.47
CA ASN A 472 -27.67 -10.44 -27.47
C ASN A 472 -27.99 -9.58 -26.25
N ALA A 473 -27.46 -9.99 -25.09
CA ALA A 473 -27.58 -9.24 -23.85
C ALA A 473 -26.81 -7.90 -23.91
N PRO A 474 -27.20 -6.90 -23.07
CA PRO A 474 -26.60 -5.56 -23.07
C PRO A 474 -25.07 -5.52 -23.02
N ASN A 475 -24.43 -6.39 -22.21
CA ASN A 475 -22.97 -6.44 -22.12
C ASN A 475 -22.30 -6.79 -23.45
N ALA A 476 -22.90 -7.70 -24.25
CA ALA A 476 -22.41 -8.07 -25.56
C ALA A 476 -22.64 -6.95 -26.61
N VAL A 477 -23.79 -6.27 -26.54
CA VAL A 477 -24.08 -5.07 -27.35
C VAL A 477 -23.02 -3.98 -27.13
N LEU A 478 -22.74 -3.69 -25.86
CA LEU A 478 -21.70 -2.73 -25.47
C LEU A 478 -20.30 -3.19 -25.88
N ALA A 479 -20.00 -4.49 -25.76
CA ALA A 479 -18.70 -5.04 -26.15
C ALA A 479 -18.45 -4.91 -27.66
N ALA A 480 -19.49 -5.08 -28.48
CA ALA A 480 -19.39 -4.90 -29.93
C ALA A 480 -18.98 -3.47 -30.30
N ALA A 481 -19.57 -2.45 -29.67
CA ALA A 481 -19.19 -1.06 -29.87
C ALA A 481 -17.77 -0.77 -29.34
N ALA A 482 -17.45 -1.20 -28.12
CA ALA A 482 -16.13 -0.97 -27.52
C ALA A 482 -14.99 -1.58 -28.35
N ALA A 483 -15.20 -2.75 -28.96
CA ALA A 483 -14.18 -3.43 -29.77
C ALA A 483 -13.68 -2.57 -30.95
N ILE A 484 -14.49 -1.62 -31.46
CA ILE A 484 -14.15 -0.77 -32.61
C ILE A 484 -13.31 0.45 -32.21
N ILE A 485 -13.38 0.86 -30.93
CA ILE A 485 -12.66 2.02 -30.38
C ILE A 485 -11.19 1.69 -30.05
N GLY A 486 -10.45 1.21 -31.03
CA GLY A 486 -9.05 0.80 -30.91
C GLY A 486 -8.05 1.97 -30.79
N PRO A 487 -6.76 1.66 -30.52
CA PRO A 487 -5.72 2.64 -30.20
C PRO A 487 -5.47 3.67 -31.31
N ASN A 488 -5.63 3.29 -32.58
CA ASN A 488 -5.38 4.19 -33.72
C ASN A 488 -6.38 5.35 -33.79
N ARG A 489 -7.63 5.16 -33.36
CA ARG A 489 -8.65 6.23 -33.40
C ARG A 489 -8.36 7.34 -32.38
N GLN A 490 -7.62 7.03 -31.32
CA GLN A 490 -7.35 7.95 -30.22
C GLN A 490 -5.92 8.49 -30.21
N ARG A 491 -5.07 8.01 -31.13
CA ARG A 491 -3.65 8.35 -31.17
C ARG A 491 -3.42 9.86 -31.18
N ALA A 492 -4.11 10.59 -32.07
CA ALA A 492 -3.96 12.04 -32.21
C ALA A 492 -4.27 12.80 -30.90
N ALA A 493 -5.40 12.51 -30.25
CA ALA A 493 -5.75 13.15 -28.99
C ALA A 493 -4.78 12.78 -27.85
N ARG A 494 -4.28 11.55 -27.80
CA ARG A 494 -3.30 11.12 -26.79
C ARG A 494 -1.92 11.76 -27.00
N ASP A 495 -1.46 11.84 -28.24
CA ASP A 495 -0.20 12.51 -28.58
C ASP A 495 -0.29 14.02 -28.33
N ALA A 496 -1.44 14.63 -28.60
CA ALA A 496 -1.74 16.02 -28.23
C ALA A 496 -1.71 16.24 -26.71
N ALA A 497 -2.32 15.36 -25.92
CA ALA A 497 -2.28 15.43 -24.45
C ALA A 497 -0.86 15.29 -23.92
N ARG A 498 -0.07 14.36 -24.47
CA ARG A 498 1.36 14.21 -24.15
C ARG A 498 2.13 15.50 -24.41
N LEU A 499 1.95 16.10 -25.59
CA LEU A 499 2.59 17.35 -25.96
C LEU A 499 2.21 18.47 -24.98
N MET A 500 0.92 18.64 -24.69
CA MET A 500 0.43 19.65 -23.75
C MET A 500 1.03 19.47 -22.35
N ILE A 501 1.10 18.24 -21.84
CA ILE A 501 1.72 17.94 -20.54
C ILE A 501 3.18 18.42 -20.51
N ASP A 502 3.95 18.10 -21.55
CA ASP A 502 5.36 18.49 -21.63
C ASP A 502 5.55 20.01 -21.72
N ARG A 503 4.76 20.69 -22.56
CA ARG A 503 4.89 22.14 -22.77
C ARG A 503 4.46 22.94 -21.55
N PHE A 504 3.34 22.61 -20.93
CA PHE A 504 2.85 23.33 -19.75
C PHE A 504 3.68 23.05 -18.51
N ALA A 505 4.27 21.85 -18.37
CA ALA A 505 5.18 21.57 -17.26
C ALA A 505 6.48 22.37 -17.42
N ALA A 506 6.99 22.50 -18.65
CA ALA A 506 8.15 23.34 -18.94
C ALA A 506 7.86 24.84 -18.68
N ALA A 507 6.63 25.29 -18.99
CA ALA A 507 6.15 26.64 -18.70
C ALA A 507 5.76 26.87 -17.23
N LYS A 508 5.87 25.84 -16.37
CA LYS A 508 5.59 25.89 -14.93
C LYS A 508 4.17 26.34 -14.57
N LEU A 509 3.18 25.86 -15.32
CA LEU A 509 1.78 26.04 -14.96
C LEU A 509 1.49 25.34 -13.61
N GLU A 510 1.03 26.08 -12.61
CA GLU A 510 0.65 25.51 -11.31
C GLU A 510 -0.81 25.06 -11.27
N ASP A 511 -1.73 25.89 -11.77
CA ASP A 511 -3.17 25.64 -11.81
C ASP A 511 -3.69 25.73 -13.25
N ALA A 512 -4.36 24.68 -13.72
CA ALA A 512 -4.94 24.63 -15.06
C ALA A 512 -6.13 25.58 -15.26
N PHE A 513 -6.73 26.06 -14.18
CA PHE A 513 -7.84 27.00 -14.20
C PHE A 513 -7.40 28.46 -14.12
N ASP A 514 -6.10 28.73 -13.99
CA ASP A 514 -5.57 30.09 -13.94
C ASP A 514 -5.81 30.82 -15.27
N GLU A 515 -6.74 31.77 -15.25
CA GLU A 515 -7.08 32.61 -16.39
C GLU A 515 -6.03 33.71 -16.64
N ALA A 516 -5.23 34.05 -15.63
CA ALA A 516 -4.15 35.03 -15.72
C ALA A 516 -2.83 34.42 -16.22
N PHE A 517 -2.74 33.09 -16.29
CA PHE A 517 -1.56 32.42 -16.83
C PHE A 517 -1.27 32.88 -18.27
N ASP A 518 -0.03 33.27 -18.50
CA ASP A 518 0.49 33.71 -19.80
C ASP A 518 0.70 32.51 -20.73
N ILE A 519 -0.28 32.29 -21.61
CA ILE A 519 -0.25 31.19 -22.58
C ILE A 519 0.80 31.40 -23.68
N ASP A 520 1.30 32.61 -23.89
CA ASP A 520 2.35 32.89 -24.89
C ASP A 520 3.73 32.39 -24.40
N ALA A 521 3.89 32.14 -23.11
CA ALA A 521 5.07 31.52 -22.54
C ALA A 521 5.18 30.00 -22.83
N VAL A 522 4.12 29.39 -23.36
CA VAL A 522 4.08 27.96 -23.70
C VAL A 522 4.63 27.73 -25.09
N ASP A 523 5.72 26.96 -25.19
CA ASP A 523 6.37 26.67 -26.47
C ASP A 523 5.42 25.92 -27.44
N ALA A 524 5.15 26.56 -28.59
CA ALA A 524 4.28 26.04 -29.64
C ALA A 524 5.00 25.13 -30.67
N ASN A 525 6.29 24.84 -30.50
CA ASN A 525 7.00 23.91 -31.36
C ASN A 525 6.35 22.51 -31.35
N ASP A 526 6.29 21.89 -32.53
CA ASP A 526 5.65 20.59 -32.81
C ASP A 526 4.12 20.56 -32.62
N SER A 527 3.46 21.72 -32.52
CA SER A 527 2.00 21.81 -32.37
C SER A 527 1.20 21.80 -33.68
N ALA A 528 1.85 21.77 -34.85
CA ALA A 528 1.18 21.86 -36.15
C ALA A 528 0.08 20.80 -36.35
N ALA A 529 0.27 19.59 -35.80
CA ALA A 529 -0.70 18.50 -35.87
C ALA A 529 -2.01 18.79 -35.10
N LEU A 530 -2.01 19.78 -34.19
CA LEU A 530 -3.20 20.19 -33.44
C LEU A 530 -4.17 21.04 -34.27
N PHE A 531 -3.71 21.57 -35.41
CA PHE A 531 -4.43 22.58 -36.19
C PHE A 531 -4.70 22.12 -37.63
N SER A 532 -5.66 22.79 -38.26
CA SER A 532 -5.99 22.71 -39.68
C SER A 532 -6.24 24.10 -40.27
N ASP A 533 -6.13 24.20 -41.59
CA ASP A 533 -6.44 25.42 -42.33
C ASP A 533 -7.95 25.68 -42.41
N GLU A 534 -8.76 24.62 -42.38
CA GLU A 534 -10.23 24.69 -42.39
C GLU A 534 -10.82 24.42 -41.00
N PRO A 535 -11.97 25.02 -40.65
CA PRO A 535 -12.68 24.72 -39.41
C PRO A 535 -13.11 23.24 -39.31
N ASP A 536 -12.95 22.65 -38.13
CA ASP A 536 -13.46 21.32 -37.80
C ASP A 536 -14.80 21.47 -37.05
N PRO A 537 -15.95 21.08 -37.64
CA PRO A 537 -17.26 21.26 -37.02
C PRO A 537 -17.40 20.59 -35.65
N HIS A 538 -16.68 19.48 -35.42
CA HIS A 538 -16.69 18.82 -34.11
C HIS A 538 -15.88 19.61 -33.07
N ALA A 539 -14.77 20.22 -33.49
CA ALA A 539 -13.99 21.11 -32.62
C ALA A 539 -14.80 22.37 -32.26
N GLU A 540 -15.50 22.98 -33.22
CA GLU A 540 -16.36 24.13 -32.98
C GLU A 540 -17.50 23.81 -32.00
N ALA A 541 -18.15 22.65 -32.17
CA ALA A 541 -19.20 22.22 -31.25
C ALA A 541 -18.68 22.00 -29.82
N LEU A 542 -17.50 21.39 -29.67
CA LEU A 542 -16.83 21.23 -28.36
C LEU A 542 -16.53 22.59 -27.72
N LEU A 543 -15.92 23.51 -28.48
CA LEU A 543 -15.56 24.85 -27.99
C LEU A 543 -16.80 25.67 -27.63
N ALA A 544 -17.87 25.61 -28.42
CA ALA A 544 -19.14 26.25 -28.12
C ALA A 544 -19.76 25.70 -26.83
N GLY A 545 -19.74 24.37 -26.63
CA GLY A 545 -20.20 23.74 -25.40
C GLY A 545 -19.39 24.16 -24.17
N LEU A 546 -18.05 24.22 -24.28
CA LEU A 546 -17.18 24.71 -23.20
C LEU A 546 -17.48 26.17 -22.85
N ALA A 547 -17.68 27.02 -23.86
CA ALA A 547 -18.01 28.43 -23.67
C ALA A 547 -19.39 28.61 -23.03
N ALA A 548 -20.43 27.88 -23.49
CA ALA A 548 -21.78 27.92 -22.93
C ALA A 548 -21.81 27.53 -21.45
N ARG A 549 -20.94 26.59 -21.04
CA ARG A 549 -20.79 26.18 -19.64
C ARG A 549 -19.91 27.13 -18.81
N GLY A 550 -19.22 28.08 -19.42
CA GLY A 550 -18.24 28.94 -18.74
C GLY A 550 -17.13 28.12 -18.09
N VAL A 551 -16.44 27.31 -18.90
CA VAL A 551 -15.28 26.53 -18.46
C VAL A 551 -14.02 27.40 -18.45
N SER A 552 -13.27 27.38 -17.35
CA SER A 552 -11.95 28.00 -17.27
C SER A 552 -10.86 26.96 -17.54
N SER A 553 -9.95 27.22 -18.47
CA SER A 553 -8.85 26.31 -18.82
C SER A 553 -7.73 27.02 -19.58
N ALA A 554 -6.51 26.98 -19.05
CA ALA A 554 -5.32 27.47 -19.75
C ALA A 554 -5.02 26.67 -21.04
N PHE A 555 -5.30 25.36 -21.04
CA PHE A 555 -5.09 24.49 -22.21
C PHE A 555 -6.06 24.81 -23.35
N VAL A 556 -7.33 25.03 -23.03
CA VAL A 556 -8.35 25.40 -24.04
C VAL A 556 -8.03 26.78 -24.60
N ARG A 557 -7.66 27.76 -23.75
CA ARG A 557 -7.21 29.07 -24.21
C ARG A 557 -6.01 28.96 -25.15
N TRP A 558 -5.00 28.17 -24.81
CA TRP A 558 -3.81 27.99 -25.65
C TRP A 558 -4.15 27.37 -27.01
N VAL A 559 -4.99 26.34 -27.06
CA VAL A 559 -5.41 25.72 -28.32
C VAL A 559 -6.31 26.64 -29.15
N THR A 560 -7.08 27.55 -28.56
CA THR A 560 -7.90 28.51 -29.33
C THR A 560 -7.13 29.72 -29.84
N HIS A 561 -6.02 30.09 -29.19
CA HIS A 561 -5.13 31.18 -29.61
C HIS A 561 -4.03 30.72 -30.59
N GLY A 562 -4.05 29.44 -30.99
CA GLY A 562 -3.08 28.87 -31.91
C GLY A 562 -3.14 29.45 -33.34
N PRO A 563 -2.17 29.09 -34.19
CA PRO A 563 -1.98 29.69 -35.51
C PRO A 563 -3.04 29.32 -36.58
N GLY A 564 -4.02 28.47 -36.25
CA GLY A 564 -5.04 27.98 -37.18
C GLY A 564 -6.25 27.41 -36.45
N HIS A 565 -7.13 26.72 -37.17
CA HIS A 565 -8.34 26.13 -36.58
C HIS A 565 -7.98 24.85 -35.81
N PRO A 566 -8.36 24.71 -34.53
CA PRO A 566 -8.03 23.51 -33.76
C PRO A 566 -8.83 22.30 -34.24
N ARG A 567 -8.20 21.13 -34.25
CA ARG A 567 -8.86 19.85 -34.53
C ARG A 567 -9.62 19.34 -33.31
N ALA A 568 -10.66 18.54 -33.51
CA ALA A 568 -11.45 17.99 -32.41
C ALA A 568 -10.60 17.15 -31.43
N ASP A 569 -9.60 16.42 -31.93
CA ASP A 569 -8.62 15.70 -31.09
C ASP A 569 -7.81 16.62 -30.19
N ALA A 570 -7.43 17.82 -30.67
CA ALA A 570 -6.68 18.80 -29.89
C ALA A 570 -7.55 19.45 -28.81
N VAL A 571 -8.82 19.77 -29.12
CA VAL A 571 -9.77 20.30 -28.12
C VAL A 571 -10.06 19.25 -27.05
N LEU A 572 -10.25 17.98 -27.42
CA LEU A 572 -10.42 16.89 -26.45
C LEU A 572 -9.17 16.69 -25.58
N ALA A 573 -7.98 16.77 -26.16
CA ALA A 573 -6.72 16.72 -25.42
C ALA A 573 -6.61 17.89 -24.41
N ALA A 574 -7.00 19.10 -24.80
CA ALA A 574 -7.02 20.26 -23.91
C ALA A 574 -8.00 20.08 -22.74
N ILE A 575 -9.21 19.56 -23.01
CA ILE A 575 -10.21 19.26 -21.97
C ILE A 575 -9.65 18.25 -20.97
N THR A 576 -9.14 17.12 -21.47
CA THR A 576 -8.65 16.02 -20.61
C THR A 576 -7.35 16.35 -19.90
N THR A 577 -6.47 17.16 -20.49
CA THR A 577 -5.24 17.61 -19.82
C THR A 577 -5.55 18.60 -18.71
N THR A 578 -6.54 19.49 -18.90
CA THR A 578 -7.07 20.35 -17.83
C THR A 578 -7.55 19.52 -16.64
N LEU A 579 -8.37 18.50 -16.88
CA LEU A 579 -8.86 17.58 -15.85
C LEU A 579 -7.71 16.87 -15.12
N ALA A 580 -6.68 16.43 -15.86
CA ALA A 580 -5.56 15.69 -15.30
C ALA A 580 -4.58 16.54 -14.49
N TRP A 581 -4.48 17.84 -14.77
CA TRP A 581 -3.33 18.66 -14.40
C TRP A 581 -3.06 18.70 -12.90
N GLY A 582 -4.08 19.05 -12.11
CA GLY A 582 -3.96 19.12 -10.65
C GLY A 582 -3.55 17.77 -10.03
N PRO A 583 -4.30 16.68 -10.28
CA PRO A 583 -3.93 15.33 -9.84
C PRO A 583 -2.53 14.89 -10.31
N LEU A 584 -2.13 15.23 -11.53
CA LEU A 584 -0.84 14.87 -12.11
C LEU A 584 0.32 15.60 -11.42
N MET A 585 0.21 16.92 -11.23
CA MET A 585 1.22 17.73 -10.54
C MET A 585 1.33 17.37 -9.05
N ARG A 586 0.22 16.99 -8.42
CA ARG A 586 0.19 16.45 -7.04
C ARG A 586 0.65 14.99 -6.95
N LYS A 587 1.05 14.36 -8.06
CA LYS A 587 1.49 12.96 -8.14
C LYS A 587 0.44 11.97 -7.58
N ARG A 588 -0.84 12.26 -7.78
CA ARG A 588 -1.96 11.34 -7.46
C ARG A 588 -2.19 10.32 -8.58
N ILE A 589 -2.06 10.76 -9.82
CA ILE A 589 -2.15 9.91 -11.02
C ILE A 589 -0.80 9.82 -11.72
N SER A 590 -0.63 8.80 -12.55
CA SER A 590 0.55 8.68 -13.40
C SER A 590 0.44 9.58 -14.63
N ARG A 591 1.58 9.87 -15.27
CA ARG A 591 1.60 10.50 -16.59
C ARG A 591 0.83 9.67 -17.62
N LEU A 592 0.94 8.34 -17.56
CA LEU A 592 0.26 7.43 -18.47
C LEU A 592 -1.27 7.49 -18.32
N THR A 593 -1.77 7.64 -17.09
CA THR A 593 -3.19 7.84 -16.78
C THR A 593 -3.69 9.11 -17.46
N ALA A 594 -2.97 10.23 -17.29
CA ALA A 594 -3.29 11.51 -17.94
C ALA A 594 -3.29 11.41 -19.48
N GLU A 595 -2.27 10.78 -20.07
CA GLU A 595 -2.17 10.54 -21.52
C GLU A 595 -3.24 9.59 -22.06
N SER A 596 -3.95 8.87 -21.20
CA SER A 596 -4.99 7.89 -21.58
C SER A 596 -6.41 8.45 -21.44
N LEU A 597 -6.59 9.58 -20.76
CA LEU A 597 -7.91 10.19 -20.55
C LEU A 597 -8.71 10.45 -21.84
N PRO A 598 -8.13 10.96 -22.96
CA PRO A 598 -8.88 11.11 -24.20
C PRO A 598 -9.51 9.82 -24.72
N TRP A 599 -8.86 8.68 -24.47
CA TRP A 599 -9.39 7.37 -24.85
C TRP A 599 -10.52 6.95 -23.90
N TRP A 600 -10.35 7.14 -22.60
CA TRP A 600 -11.37 6.82 -21.61
C TRP A 600 -12.67 7.59 -21.82
N THR A 601 -12.60 8.91 -22.03
CA THR A 601 -13.80 9.75 -22.25
C THR A 601 -14.57 9.32 -23.50
N ARG A 602 -13.87 9.01 -24.60
CA ARG A 602 -14.50 8.46 -25.82
C ARG A 602 -15.11 7.08 -25.60
N LEU A 603 -14.44 6.19 -24.88
CA LEU A 603 -14.97 4.87 -24.54
C LEU A 603 -16.25 4.98 -23.70
N PHE A 604 -16.26 5.84 -22.68
CA PHE A 604 -17.43 6.04 -21.82
C PHE A 604 -18.61 6.60 -22.61
N GLY A 605 -18.38 7.63 -23.42
CA GLY A 605 -19.43 8.21 -24.26
C GLY A 605 -19.97 7.19 -25.26
N THR A 606 -19.07 6.42 -25.91
CA THR A 606 -19.47 5.36 -26.85
C THR A 606 -20.31 4.29 -26.17
N LEU A 607 -19.95 3.84 -24.98
CA LEU A 607 -20.71 2.81 -24.27
C LEU A 607 -22.08 3.31 -23.78
N ILE A 608 -22.16 4.56 -23.33
CA ILE A 608 -23.45 5.20 -23.00
C ILE A 608 -24.31 5.33 -24.26
N GLY A 609 -23.73 5.83 -25.36
CA GLY A 609 -24.41 5.96 -26.65
C GLY A 609 -24.91 4.63 -27.20
N ALA A 610 -24.05 3.60 -27.23
CA ALA A 610 -24.35 2.28 -27.76
C ALA A 610 -25.43 1.53 -26.98
N SER A 611 -25.70 1.93 -25.73
CA SER A 611 -26.81 1.37 -24.97
C SER A 611 -28.19 1.72 -25.57
N ALA A 612 -28.28 2.89 -26.23
CA ALA A 612 -29.51 3.36 -26.86
C ALA A 612 -29.72 2.69 -28.23
N ASP A 613 -30.98 2.55 -28.63
CA ASP A 613 -31.35 2.04 -29.94
C ASP A 613 -30.94 2.99 -31.07
N ALA A 614 -30.60 2.45 -32.24
CA ALA A 614 -30.18 3.24 -33.40
C ALA A 614 -31.18 4.33 -33.81
N SER A 615 -32.49 4.12 -33.59
CA SER A 615 -33.53 5.12 -33.86
C SER A 615 -33.40 6.42 -33.03
N ARG A 616 -32.63 6.38 -31.94
CA ARG A 616 -32.41 7.49 -31.01
C ARG A 616 -31.17 8.32 -31.34
N HIS A 617 -30.44 7.93 -32.39
CA HIS A 617 -29.31 8.65 -32.94
C HIS A 617 -29.70 9.35 -34.25
N ARG A 618 -29.49 10.66 -34.33
CA ARG A 618 -29.74 11.47 -35.54
C ARG A 618 -28.51 12.35 -35.81
N PRO A 619 -28.33 12.88 -37.03
CA PRO A 619 -27.17 13.71 -37.37
C PRO A 619 -26.90 14.86 -36.37
N ASP A 620 -27.96 15.42 -35.81
CA ASP A 620 -27.95 16.63 -34.98
C ASP A 620 -28.51 16.40 -33.56
N ARG A 621 -28.95 15.19 -33.22
CA ARG A 621 -29.63 14.89 -31.95
C ARG A 621 -29.34 13.49 -31.41
N PHE A 622 -29.36 13.35 -30.09
CA PHE A 622 -29.33 12.06 -29.37
C PHE A 622 -30.36 12.06 -28.24
N CYS A 623 -31.20 11.01 -28.15
CA CYS A 623 -32.23 10.87 -27.11
C CYS A 623 -33.09 12.15 -26.92
N ASP A 624 -33.46 12.77 -28.03
CA ASP A 624 -34.18 14.05 -28.09
C ASP A 624 -33.46 15.32 -27.61
N PHE A 625 -32.16 15.25 -27.31
CA PHE A 625 -31.34 16.43 -27.08
C PHE A 625 -30.63 16.85 -28.37
N ALA A 626 -30.68 18.13 -28.70
CA ALA A 626 -29.84 18.70 -29.75
C ALA A 626 -28.36 18.67 -29.35
N THR A 627 -27.45 18.58 -30.32
CA THR A 627 -25.99 18.60 -30.06
C THR A 627 -25.58 19.82 -29.21
N GLU A 628 -26.17 20.98 -29.44
CA GLU A 628 -25.94 22.19 -28.64
C GLU A 628 -26.38 22.01 -27.19
N GLU A 629 -27.55 21.40 -26.94
CA GLU A 629 -28.04 21.11 -25.59
C GLU A 629 -27.15 20.07 -24.88
N LEU A 630 -26.76 19.01 -25.59
CA LEU A 630 -25.89 17.95 -25.06
C LEU A 630 -24.57 18.53 -24.54
N LEU A 631 -23.94 19.40 -25.33
CA LEU A 631 -22.62 19.94 -25.01
C LEU A 631 -22.70 21.18 -24.14
N GLY A 632 -23.70 22.04 -24.28
CA GLY A 632 -23.79 23.32 -23.57
C GLY A 632 -24.56 23.28 -22.25
N GLU A 633 -25.54 22.38 -22.09
CA GLU A 633 -26.50 22.45 -20.99
C GLU A 633 -26.58 21.14 -20.18
N ARG A 634 -26.86 20.02 -20.84
CA ARG A 634 -27.24 18.75 -20.19
C ARG A 634 -26.11 18.13 -19.39
N SER A 635 -26.40 17.66 -18.20
CA SER A 635 -25.44 16.86 -17.42
C SER A 635 -25.26 15.47 -18.06
N LEU A 636 -24.08 14.86 -17.94
CA LEU A 636 -23.83 13.47 -18.29
C LEU A 636 -24.76 12.54 -17.49
N THR A 637 -25.11 12.90 -16.26
CA THR A 637 -26.13 12.18 -15.47
C THR A 637 -27.47 12.16 -16.21
N GLU A 638 -27.97 13.30 -16.70
CA GLU A 638 -29.19 13.37 -17.52
C GLU A 638 -29.06 12.59 -18.84
N ILE A 639 -27.92 12.73 -19.53
CA ILE A 639 -27.66 12.07 -20.81
C ILE A 639 -27.65 10.54 -20.64
N ALA A 640 -26.98 10.04 -19.61
CA ALA A 640 -26.92 8.61 -19.31
C ALA A 640 -28.29 8.06 -18.89
N PHE A 641 -29.05 8.82 -18.09
CA PHE A 641 -30.43 8.48 -17.75
C PHE A 641 -31.30 8.34 -19.00
N ALA A 642 -31.27 9.34 -19.88
CA ALA A 642 -32.04 9.34 -21.11
C ALA A 642 -31.61 8.19 -22.02
N ALA A 643 -30.31 7.95 -22.18
CA ALA A 643 -29.80 6.81 -22.96
C ALA A 643 -30.34 5.47 -22.44
N LEU A 644 -30.41 5.30 -21.12
CA LEU A 644 -30.91 4.08 -20.50
C LEU A 644 -32.44 3.90 -20.61
N LEU A 645 -33.21 4.98 -20.37
CA LEU A 645 -34.66 4.87 -20.11
C LEU A 645 -35.55 5.55 -21.15
N ASP A 646 -35.03 6.33 -22.10
CA ASP A 646 -35.88 7.06 -23.05
C ASP A 646 -36.98 7.90 -22.39
N LEU A 647 -36.65 8.47 -21.24
CA LEU A 647 -37.52 9.34 -20.45
C LEU A 647 -36.79 10.63 -20.13
N LYS A 648 -37.57 11.72 -20.02
CA LYS A 648 -37.10 12.96 -19.42
C LYS A 648 -37.14 12.81 -17.90
N PRO A 649 -36.01 12.89 -17.19
CA PRO A 649 -35.99 12.66 -15.75
C PRO A 649 -36.59 13.83 -14.98
N SER A 650 -37.21 13.52 -13.83
CA SER A 650 -37.44 14.48 -12.74
C SER A 650 -36.21 14.58 -11.83
N ASP A 651 -36.19 15.55 -10.92
CA ASP A 651 -35.11 15.71 -9.93
C ASP A 651 -34.96 14.46 -9.03
N ASP A 652 -36.07 13.82 -8.68
CA ASP A 652 -36.09 12.60 -7.89
C ASP A 652 -35.55 11.39 -8.68
N ASP A 653 -35.83 11.34 -9.99
CA ASP A 653 -35.28 10.30 -10.88
C ASP A 653 -33.75 10.45 -11.01
N LEU A 654 -33.26 11.67 -11.22
CA LEU A 654 -31.82 11.94 -11.27
C LEU A 654 -31.14 11.60 -9.94
N PHE A 655 -31.81 11.89 -8.82
CA PHE A 655 -31.31 11.54 -7.49
C PHE A 655 -31.21 10.02 -7.30
N ALA A 656 -32.26 9.27 -7.65
CA ALA A 656 -32.24 7.82 -7.58
C ALA A 656 -31.16 7.22 -8.51
N PHE A 657 -31.06 7.75 -9.74
CA PHE A 657 -30.08 7.31 -10.72
C PHE A 657 -28.64 7.54 -10.26
N ARG A 658 -28.27 8.75 -9.80
CA ARG A 658 -26.91 9.04 -9.31
C ARG A 658 -26.55 8.21 -8.08
N THR A 659 -27.54 7.96 -7.22
CA THR A 659 -27.35 7.13 -6.03
C THR A 659 -27.01 5.69 -6.43
N LEU A 660 -27.72 5.13 -7.42
CA LEU A 660 -27.41 3.82 -7.97
C LEU A 660 -26.04 3.78 -8.64
N THR A 661 -25.70 4.78 -9.46
CA THR A 661 -24.42 4.78 -10.16
C THR A 661 -23.24 4.89 -9.18
N GLY A 662 -23.33 5.71 -8.13
CA GLY A 662 -22.27 5.78 -7.12
C GLY A 662 -22.11 4.49 -6.29
N LEU A 663 -23.21 3.82 -5.92
CA LEU A 663 -23.15 2.57 -5.14
C LEU A 663 -22.50 1.39 -5.89
N LEU A 664 -22.58 1.39 -7.22
CA LEU A 664 -22.26 0.24 -8.06
C LEU A 664 -20.90 0.33 -8.76
N LEU A 665 -20.12 1.39 -8.48
CA LEU A 665 -18.77 1.58 -9.02
C LEU A 665 -17.88 0.35 -8.82
N THR A 666 -17.75 -0.15 -7.58
CA THR A 666 -16.89 -1.30 -7.28
C THR A 666 -17.42 -2.17 -6.14
N ASN A 667 -17.16 -3.48 -6.23
CA ASN A 667 -17.34 -4.44 -5.13
C ASN A 667 -15.99 -4.96 -4.61
N GLY A 668 -14.91 -4.22 -4.85
CA GLY A 668 -13.55 -4.57 -4.47
C GLY A 668 -12.80 -5.37 -5.56
N PRO A 669 -11.50 -5.63 -5.31
CA PRO A 669 -10.57 -6.12 -6.33
C PRO A 669 -10.79 -7.57 -6.77
N GLY A 670 -11.47 -8.37 -5.93
CA GLY A 670 -11.81 -9.76 -6.23
C GLY A 670 -13.07 -9.93 -7.09
N ALA A 671 -13.77 -8.85 -7.45
CA ALA A 671 -14.98 -8.94 -8.27
C ALA A 671 -14.66 -9.50 -9.66
N ILE A 672 -15.54 -10.38 -10.18
CA ILE A 672 -15.36 -11.06 -11.47
C ILE A 672 -15.19 -10.04 -12.61
N SER A 673 -15.98 -8.96 -12.60
CA SER A 673 -15.86 -7.83 -13.52
C SER A 673 -14.45 -7.20 -13.55
N ALA A 674 -13.83 -7.02 -12.37
CA ALA A 674 -12.49 -6.44 -12.24
C ALA A 674 -11.40 -7.44 -12.66
N GLN A 675 -11.58 -8.72 -12.35
CA GLN A 675 -10.63 -9.78 -12.74
C GLN A 675 -10.61 -9.96 -14.27
N GLY A 676 -11.77 -9.88 -14.93
CA GLY A 676 -11.86 -9.90 -16.40
C GLY A 676 -11.10 -8.75 -17.05
N ALA A 677 -11.28 -7.54 -16.53
CA ALA A 677 -10.56 -6.34 -16.95
C ALA A 677 -9.03 -6.48 -16.78
N LYS A 678 -8.55 -6.83 -15.57
CA LYS A 678 -7.11 -7.04 -15.30
C LYS A 678 -6.50 -8.18 -16.10
N GLY A 679 -7.26 -9.25 -16.34
CA GLY A 679 -6.87 -10.37 -17.18
C GLY A 679 -6.60 -9.91 -18.62
N ALA A 680 -7.48 -9.07 -19.16
CA ALA A 680 -7.32 -8.52 -20.50
C ALA A 680 -6.10 -7.58 -20.62
N VAL A 681 -5.79 -6.80 -19.58
CA VAL A 681 -4.53 -6.02 -19.51
C VAL A 681 -3.31 -6.95 -19.44
N SER A 682 -3.37 -7.97 -18.58
CA SER A 682 -2.29 -8.97 -18.44
C SER A 682 -2.00 -9.72 -19.74
N ALA A 683 -3.01 -9.92 -20.59
CA ALA A 683 -2.83 -10.55 -21.89
C ALA A 683 -1.97 -9.70 -22.87
N ASP A 684 -1.88 -8.38 -22.68
CA ASP A 684 -0.98 -7.51 -23.47
C ASP A 684 0.37 -7.26 -22.78
N GLY A 685 0.48 -7.60 -21.49
CA GLY A 685 1.64 -7.33 -20.67
C GLY A 685 1.67 -5.91 -20.12
N PRO A 686 1.16 -5.64 -18.89
CA PRO A 686 1.16 -4.29 -18.29
C PRO A 686 2.57 -3.68 -18.14
N GLU A 687 3.61 -4.50 -18.17
CA GLU A 687 5.03 -4.09 -18.13
C GLU A 687 5.48 -3.37 -19.41
N SER A 688 4.70 -3.47 -20.49
CA SER A 688 4.83 -2.73 -21.75
C SER A 688 3.53 -1.99 -22.05
N PRO A 689 3.23 -0.89 -21.31
CA PRO A 689 1.91 -0.26 -21.31
C PRO A 689 1.43 0.20 -22.69
N GLU A 690 2.33 0.50 -23.62
CA GLU A 690 2.04 0.89 -25.00
C GLU A 690 1.33 -0.22 -25.81
N ARG A 691 1.44 -1.48 -25.37
CA ARG A 691 0.76 -2.63 -26.00
C ARG A 691 -0.66 -2.82 -25.51
N VAL A 692 -0.98 -2.30 -24.33
CA VAL A 692 -2.27 -2.50 -23.68
C VAL A 692 -3.35 -1.73 -24.44
N GLN A 693 -4.39 -2.45 -24.85
CA GLN A 693 -5.55 -1.85 -25.51
C GLN A 693 -6.68 -1.62 -24.49
N LEU A 694 -6.97 -0.36 -24.15
CA LEU A 694 -7.96 0.00 -23.12
C LEU A 694 -9.37 -0.47 -23.50
N ASN A 695 -9.71 -0.39 -24.78
CA ASN A 695 -10.98 -0.89 -25.29
C ASN A 695 -11.12 -2.42 -25.13
N LYS A 696 -10.04 -3.17 -25.42
CA LYS A 696 -9.98 -4.61 -25.18
C LYS A 696 -10.09 -4.94 -23.68
N ALA A 697 -9.46 -4.12 -22.82
CA ALA A 697 -9.56 -4.28 -21.38
C ALA A 697 -11.00 -4.08 -20.87
N LEU A 698 -11.74 -3.10 -21.41
CA LEU A 698 -13.18 -2.96 -21.15
C LEU A 698 -14.01 -4.12 -21.70
N VAL A 699 -13.68 -4.67 -22.87
CA VAL A 699 -14.30 -5.92 -23.36
C VAL A 699 -14.04 -7.07 -22.39
N GLY A 700 -12.86 -7.14 -21.76
CA GLY A 700 -12.55 -8.06 -20.66
C GLY A 700 -13.53 -7.91 -19.50
N PHE A 701 -13.87 -6.69 -19.09
CA PHE A 701 -14.93 -6.43 -18.11
C PHE A 701 -16.30 -6.92 -18.61
N LEU A 702 -16.72 -6.50 -19.81
CA LEU A 702 -18.06 -6.77 -20.35
C LEU A 702 -18.33 -8.26 -20.58
N THR A 703 -17.30 -9.03 -20.97
CA THR A 703 -17.39 -10.49 -21.15
C THR A 703 -17.45 -11.25 -19.82
N HIS A 704 -17.14 -10.58 -18.71
CA HIS A 704 -17.17 -11.13 -17.35
C HIS A 704 -18.39 -10.64 -16.55
N THR A 705 -19.32 -9.95 -17.21
CA THR A 705 -20.66 -9.67 -16.69
C THR A 705 -21.71 -10.47 -17.46
N GLY A 706 -22.87 -10.65 -16.86
CA GLY A 706 -23.97 -11.43 -17.44
C GLY A 706 -25.10 -11.62 -16.44
N TYR A 707 -26.08 -12.46 -16.77
CA TYR A 707 -27.23 -12.71 -15.88
C TYR A 707 -26.82 -13.16 -14.48
N THR A 708 -25.74 -13.93 -14.35
CA THR A 708 -25.21 -14.39 -13.04
C THR A 708 -24.38 -13.35 -12.29
N HIS A 709 -23.76 -12.39 -13.00
CA HIS A 709 -22.92 -11.35 -12.41
C HIS A 709 -23.27 -9.98 -13.01
N GLY A 710 -24.12 -9.23 -12.30
CA GLY A 710 -24.64 -7.93 -12.74
C GLY A 710 -26.08 -7.98 -13.21
N GLY A 711 -26.62 -9.15 -13.55
CA GLY A 711 -28.01 -9.32 -13.99
C GLY A 711 -29.02 -9.66 -12.89
N ASN A 712 -28.61 -9.97 -11.65
CA ASN A 712 -29.57 -10.39 -10.59
C ASN A 712 -30.64 -9.34 -10.24
N GLY A 713 -30.40 -8.05 -10.53
CA GLY A 713 -31.42 -7.00 -10.37
C GLY A 713 -32.69 -7.31 -11.17
N TYR A 714 -32.56 -8.00 -12.31
CA TYR A 714 -33.68 -8.52 -13.08
C TYR A 714 -34.58 -9.44 -12.26
N GLU A 715 -34.01 -10.46 -11.60
CA GLU A 715 -34.78 -11.40 -10.78
C GLU A 715 -35.53 -10.66 -9.67
N GLY A 716 -34.92 -9.59 -9.13
CA GLY A 716 -35.54 -8.71 -8.16
C GLY A 716 -36.73 -7.91 -8.72
N ILE A 717 -36.64 -7.41 -9.95
CA ILE A 717 -37.73 -6.72 -10.64
C ILE A 717 -38.88 -7.68 -10.94
N ALA A 718 -38.59 -8.85 -11.52
CA ALA A 718 -39.60 -9.86 -11.81
C ALA A 718 -40.33 -10.30 -10.54
N PHE A 719 -39.59 -10.49 -9.45
CA PHE A 719 -40.15 -10.81 -8.13
C PHE A 719 -41.06 -9.70 -7.58
N LEU A 720 -40.65 -8.43 -7.70
CA LEU A 720 -41.47 -7.29 -7.27
C LEU A 720 -42.73 -7.14 -8.14
N ASN A 721 -42.62 -7.23 -9.46
CA ASN A 721 -43.78 -7.16 -10.35
C ASN A 721 -44.79 -8.28 -10.04
N ASP A 722 -44.32 -9.50 -9.79
CA ASP A 722 -45.20 -10.60 -9.39
C ASP A 722 -45.84 -10.36 -8.01
N ALA A 723 -45.06 -9.88 -7.04
CA ALA A 723 -45.57 -9.59 -5.71
C ALA A 723 -46.66 -8.51 -5.73
N PHE A 724 -46.50 -7.46 -6.56
CA PHE A 724 -47.42 -6.32 -6.59
C PHE A 724 -48.49 -6.39 -7.70
N ARG A 725 -48.54 -7.46 -8.51
CA ARG A 725 -49.42 -7.61 -9.69
C ARG A 725 -50.87 -7.21 -9.42
N ASP A 726 -51.43 -7.68 -8.29
CA ASP A 726 -52.83 -7.47 -7.90
C ASP A 726 -52.98 -6.55 -6.68
N SER A 727 -51.92 -5.80 -6.31
CA SER A 727 -51.93 -4.98 -5.10
C SER A 727 -52.63 -3.63 -5.28
N GLY A 728 -52.89 -3.22 -6.52
CA GLY A 728 -53.43 -1.90 -6.85
C GLY A 728 -52.45 -0.74 -6.68
N LEU A 729 -51.13 -1.00 -6.58
CA LEU A 729 -50.12 0.06 -6.40
C LEU A 729 -50.16 1.03 -7.57
N ASP A 730 -50.41 2.31 -7.28
CA ASP A 730 -50.35 3.35 -8.29
C ASP A 730 -48.98 4.02 -8.34
N ASN A 731 -48.55 4.70 -7.28
CA ASN A 731 -47.25 5.33 -7.22
C ASN A 731 -46.38 4.72 -6.10
N PRO A 732 -45.24 4.06 -6.42
CA PRO A 732 -44.34 3.51 -5.40
C PRO A 732 -43.70 4.59 -4.53
N ALA A 733 -43.68 5.85 -4.96
CA ALA A 733 -43.15 6.98 -4.19
C ALA A 733 -44.14 7.56 -3.16
N ASP A 734 -45.42 7.17 -3.20
CA ASP A 734 -46.43 7.67 -2.26
C ASP A 734 -46.40 6.89 -0.94
N ALA A 735 -46.07 7.56 0.17
CA ALA A 735 -46.08 6.94 1.50
C ALA A 735 -47.50 6.52 1.98
N HIS A 736 -48.56 7.06 1.35
CA HIS A 736 -49.95 6.76 1.67
C HIS A 736 -50.62 5.87 0.61
N HIS A 737 -49.83 5.05 -0.08
CA HIS A 737 -50.27 4.15 -1.16
C HIS A 737 -51.39 3.14 -0.78
N GLY A 738 -51.75 3.00 0.49
CA GLY A 738 -52.93 2.23 0.94
C GLY A 738 -52.78 0.70 0.89
N ILE A 739 -51.57 0.18 0.73
CA ILE A 739 -51.29 -1.26 0.62
C ILE A 739 -50.75 -1.78 1.95
N ASP A 740 -51.28 -2.90 2.43
CA ASP A 740 -50.72 -3.63 3.57
C ASP A 740 -49.48 -4.44 3.11
N LEU A 741 -48.30 -3.82 3.24
CA LEU A 741 -47.02 -4.43 2.85
C LEU A 741 -46.68 -5.65 3.71
N ASP A 742 -47.08 -5.67 4.99
CA ASP A 742 -46.84 -6.81 5.89
C ASP A 742 -47.68 -8.03 5.50
N ALA A 743 -48.94 -7.82 5.07
CA ALA A 743 -49.75 -8.88 4.51
C ALA A 743 -49.19 -9.40 3.19
N LEU A 744 -48.64 -8.51 2.34
CA LEU A 744 -47.99 -8.90 1.09
C LEU A 744 -46.75 -9.77 1.35
N ALA A 745 -45.90 -9.32 2.30
CA ALA A 745 -44.71 -10.04 2.72
C ALA A 745 -45.04 -11.44 3.26
N ARG A 746 -46.03 -11.56 4.16
CA ARG A 746 -46.49 -12.84 4.70
C ARG A 746 -46.93 -13.82 3.61
N ARG A 747 -47.71 -13.37 2.62
CA ARG A 747 -48.12 -14.22 1.47
C ARG A 747 -46.92 -14.73 0.68
N SER A 748 -45.93 -13.88 0.42
CA SER A 748 -44.71 -14.27 -0.28
C SER A 748 -43.89 -15.29 0.52
N VAL A 749 -43.80 -15.12 1.85
CA VAL A 749 -43.12 -16.06 2.75
C VAL A 749 -43.81 -17.43 2.78
N GLU A 750 -45.14 -17.46 2.89
CA GLU A 750 -45.93 -18.70 2.88
C GLU A 750 -45.71 -19.48 1.57
N ARG A 751 -45.78 -18.78 0.42
CA ARG A 751 -45.52 -19.36 -0.90
C ARG A 751 -44.11 -19.94 -1.00
N TYR A 752 -43.10 -19.22 -0.51
CA TYR A 752 -41.71 -19.69 -0.51
C TYR A 752 -41.49 -20.88 0.44
N ALA A 753 -42.10 -20.88 1.62
CA ALA A 753 -42.03 -21.99 2.57
C ALA A 753 -42.64 -23.28 1.97
N GLN A 754 -43.79 -23.17 1.31
CA GLN A 754 -44.42 -24.30 0.59
C GLN A 754 -43.55 -24.81 -0.57
N TYR A 755 -42.89 -23.92 -1.31
CA TYR A 755 -41.94 -24.31 -2.36
C TYR A 755 -40.74 -25.08 -1.76
N LYS A 756 -40.13 -24.56 -0.70
CA LYS A 756 -39.02 -25.22 0.02
C LYS A 756 -39.40 -26.60 0.54
N ALA A 757 -40.59 -26.74 1.12
CA ALA A 757 -41.09 -28.03 1.61
C ALA A 757 -41.26 -29.04 0.47
N ARG A 758 -41.84 -28.62 -0.67
CA ARG A 758 -41.99 -29.46 -1.87
C ARG A 758 -40.66 -29.91 -2.46
N GLN A 759 -39.69 -29.01 -2.60
CA GLN A 759 -38.35 -29.36 -3.13
C GLN A 759 -37.60 -30.34 -2.23
N LYS A 760 -37.67 -30.15 -0.91
CA LYS A 760 -37.11 -31.11 0.06
C LYS A 760 -37.76 -32.49 -0.04
N GLN A 761 -39.09 -32.55 -0.21
CA GLN A 761 -39.80 -33.81 -0.41
C GLN A 761 -39.42 -34.48 -1.74
N ALA A 762 -39.12 -33.70 -2.78
CA ALA A 762 -38.67 -34.19 -4.08
C ALA A 762 -37.18 -34.60 -4.12
N GLY A 763 -36.43 -34.47 -3.02
CA GLY A 763 -35.01 -34.85 -2.96
C GLY A 763 -34.06 -33.90 -3.70
N SER A 764 -34.55 -32.74 -4.18
CA SER A 764 -33.70 -31.73 -4.81
C SER A 764 -32.93 -30.95 -3.73
N LEU A 765 -31.60 -30.96 -3.83
CA LEU A 765 -30.71 -30.17 -2.97
C LEU A 765 -30.57 -28.72 -3.47
N ASP A 766 -31.03 -28.43 -4.69
CA ASP A 766 -30.87 -27.12 -5.33
C ASP A 766 -32.16 -26.29 -5.22
N ILE A 767 -32.33 -25.66 -4.06
CA ILE A 767 -33.51 -24.84 -3.75
C ILE A 767 -33.23 -23.41 -4.23
N ALA A 768 -34.10 -22.88 -5.10
CA ALA A 768 -34.02 -21.49 -5.55
C ALA A 768 -34.02 -20.51 -4.36
N LYS A 769 -33.14 -19.50 -4.43
CA LYS A 769 -33.08 -18.42 -3.44
C LYS A 769 -34.12 -17.36 -3.80
N LEU A 770 -34.62 -16.64 -2.78
CA LEU A 770 -35.42 -15.45 -3.04
C LEU A 770 -34.52 -14.35 -3.63
N PRO A 771 -34.86 -13.79 -4.80
CA PRO A 771 -34.12 -12.68 -5.40
C PRO A 771 -34.03 -11.51 -4.43
N GLY A 772 -32.87 -10.83 -4.41
CA GLY A 772 -32.68 -9.66 -3.56
C GLY A 772 -32.54 -9.93 -2.05
N VAL A 773 -32.72 -11.19 -1.62
CA VAL A 773 -32.76 -11.60 -0.21
C VAL A 773 -31.70 -12.66 0.05
N ASN A 774 -30.46 -12.21 0.27
CA ASN A 774 -29.31 -12.98 0.82
C ASN A 774 -27.98 -12.21 0.60
N HIS A 775 -27.00 -12.40 1.50
CA HIS A 775 -25.59 -12.09 1.20
C HIS A 775 -24.64 -13.16 1.79
N PRO A 776 -23.64 -13.66 1.03
CA PRO A 776 -22.79 -14.78 1.45
C PRO A 776 -21.79 -14.45 2.58
N VAL A 777 -21.53 -13.18 2.87
CA VAL A 777 -20.43 -12.74 3.76
C VAL A 777 -20.83 -12.64 5.24
N PHE A 778 -22.11 -12.52 5.57
CA PHE A 778 -22.57 -12.23 6.93
C PHE A 778 -23.15 -13.44 7.67
N LYS A 779 -22.67 -14.65 7.35
CA LYS A 779 -23.31 -15.93 7.70
C LYS A 779 -23.49 -16.23 9.20
N ASP A 780 -22.98 -15.42 10.12
CA ASP A 780 -22.94 -15.72 11.56
C ASP A 780 -23.42 -14.57 12.48
N LYS A 781 -24.15 -13.58 11.96
CA LYS A 781 -24.71 -12.49 12.79
C LYS A 781 -26.18 -12.75 13.16
N PRO A 782 -26.60 -12.47 14.43
CA PRO A 782 -28.00 -12.61 14.86
C PRO A 782 -28.96 -11.69 14.12
N VAL A 783 -28.50 -10.53 13.64
CA VAL A 783 -29.22 -9.61 12.75
C VAL A 783 -28.28 -9.19 11.64
N ASN A 784 -28.75 -9.26 10.39
CA ASN A 784 -27.92 -9.08 9.20
C ASN A 784 -28.46 -7.91 8.37
N HIS A 785 -27.69 -6.82 8.28
CA HIS A 785 -28.00 -5.65 7.48
C HIS A 785 -26.86 -5.39 6.49
N ASP A 786 -27.19 -5.12 5.22
CA ASP A 786 -26.23 -4.61 4.25
C ASP A 786 -26.04 -3.10 4.54
N PRO A 787 -24.82 -2.62 4.84
CA PRO A 787 -24.59 -1.21 5.15
C PRO A 787 -25.02 -0.26 4.03
N ARG A 788 -25.00 -0.72 2.77
CA ARG A 788 -25.45 0.08 1.62
C ARG A 788 -26.96 0.25 1.62
N GLU A 789 -27.71 -0.79 1.99
CA GLU A 789 -29.17 -0.70 2.10
C GLU A 789 -29.59 0.21 3.25
N VAL A 790 -28.94 0.09 4.41
CA VAL A 790 -29.20 0.96 5.57
C VAL A 790 -28.93 2.42 5.22
N PHE A 791 -27.79 2.70 4.57
CA PHE A 791 -27.46 4.03 4.11
C PHE A 791 -28.53 4.61 3.18
N ILE A 792 -29.05 3.82 2.23
CA ILE A 792 -30.10 4.25 1.30
C ILE A 792 -31.40 4.55 2.03
N ALA A 793 -31.80 3.69 2.97
CA ALA A 793 -32.98 3.92 3.79
C ALA A 793 -32.89 5.26 4.55
N GLU A 794 -31.77 5.49 5.24
CA GLU A 794 -31.55 6.73 6.00
C GLU A 794 -31.44 7.97 5.08
N LEU A 795 -30.82 7.82 3.91
CA LEU A 795 -30.68 8.91 2.95
C LEU A 795 -32.03 9.37 2.40
N PHE A 796 -32.91 8.43 2.07
CA PHE A 796 -34.26 8.72 1.56
C PHE A 796 -35.15 9.27 2.68
N GLU A 797 -35.06 8.72 3.89
CA GLU A 797 -35.77 9.23 5.06
C GLU A 797 -35.41 10.69 5.37
N ARG A 798 -34.11 11.04 5.36
CA ARG A 798 -33.66 12.44 5.57
C ARG A 798 -34.18 13.41 4.51
N ARG A 799 -34.49 12.93 3.30
CA ARG A 799 -35.04 13.73 2.20
C ARG A 799 -36.57 13.75 2.19
N GLY A 800 -37.23 12.96 3.04
CA GLY A 800 -38.68 12.79 3.01
C GLY A 800 -39.16 11.98 1.79
N GLU A 801 -38.30 11.18 1.17
CA GLU A 801 -38.64 10.33 0.05
C GLU A 801 -39.05 8.92 0.50
N TYR A 802 -40.04 8.34 -0.18
CA TYR A 802 -40.53 6.98 0.11
C TYR A 802 -40.38 6.06 -1.11
N ASN A 803 -40.25 4.76 -0.85
CA ASN A 803 -40.30 3.72 -1.87
C ASN A 803 -40.99 2.47 -1.31
N ALA A 804 -42.25 2.25 -1.71
CA ALA A 804 -43.07 1.11 -1.27
C ALA A 804 -42.44 -0.25 -1.58
N LEU A 805 -41.68 -0.35 -2.68
CA LEU A 805 -41.04 -1.59 -3.12
C LEU A 805 -39.83 -1.93 -2.22
N HIS A 806 -39.06 -0.92 -1.82
CA HIS A 806 -37.96 -1.08 -0.86
C HIS A 806 -38.50 -1.38 0.54
N ALA A 807 -39.54 -0.68 0.98
CA ALA A 807 -40.23 -0.95 2.24
C ALA A 807 -40.77 -2.38 2.30
N TYR A 808 -41.31 -2.90 1.20
CA TYR A 808 -41.74 -4.30 1.08
C TYR A 808 -40.58 -5.29 1.26
N TYR A 809 -39.40 -5.05 0.68
CA TYR A 809 -38.24 -5.92 0.90
C TYR A 809 -37.83 -5.99 2.38
N ARG A 810 -37.90 -4.86 3.10
CA ARG A 810 -37.62 -4.81 4.55
C ARG A 810 -38.66 -5.63 5.33
N ALA A 811 -39.95 -5.48 5.00
CA ALA A 811 -41.04 -6.27 5.59
C ALA A 811 -40.91 -7.77 5.27
N LEU A 812 -40.48 -8.12 4.05
CA LEU A 812 -40.27 -9.49 3.59
C LEU A 812 -39.16 -10.19 4.40
N VAL A 813 -38.02 -9.51 4.59
CA VAL A 813 -36.90 -10.04 5.38
C VAL A 813 -37.30 -10.29 6.82
N GLN A 814 -38.03 -9.36 7.43
CA GLN A 814 -38.55 -9.52 8.79
C GLN A 814 -39.53 -10.70 8.87
N SER A 815 -40.49 -10.79 7.94
CA SER A 815 -41.47 -11.89 7.87
C SER A 815 -40.80 -13.26 7.69
N LEU A 816 -39.71 -13.35 6.91
CA LEU A 816 -38.95 -14.59 6.72
C LEU A 816 -38.30 -15.08 8.02
N PHE A 817 -37.83 -14.15 8.84
CA PHE A 817 -37.25 -14.44 10.15
C PHE A 817 -38.34 -14.92 11.12
N ASP A 818 -39.43 -14.17 11.22
CA ASP A 818 -40.55 -14.48 12.13
C ASP A 818 -41.18 -15.85 11.82
N ALA A 819 -41.24 -16.23 10.54
CA ALA A 819 -41.77 -17.53 10.08
C ALA A 819 -40.78 -18.71 10.21
N GLY A 820 -39.52 -18.47 10.61
CA GLY A 820 -38.53 -19.55 10.83
C GLY A 820 -38.09 -20.31 9.57
N VAL A 821 -38.23 -19.72 8.37
CA VAL A 821 -37.91 -20.37 7.07
C VAL A 821 -36.39 -20.59 6.88
N SER A 822 -35.56 -19.97 7.73
CA SER A 822 -34.11 -20.13 7.84
C SER A 822 -33.65 -19.96 9.29
N ARG A 823 -32.47 -20.50 9.61
CA ARG A 823 -31.82 -20.31 10.93
C ARG A 823 -31.11 -18.95 11.07
N ASN A 824 -30.82 -18.28 9.95
CA ASN A 824 -30.09 -17.01 9.91
C ASN A 824 -31.01 -15.87 9.44
N ILE A 825 -30.78 -14.66 9.94
CA ILE A 825 -31.45 -13.44 9.46
C ILE A 825 -30.98 -13.14 8.04
N TYR A 826 -31.94 -13.05 7.12
CA TYR A 826 -31.69 -12.56 5.76
C TYR A 826 -31.42 -11.05 5.80
N CYS A 827 -30.65 -10.54 4.85
CA CYS A 827 -30.53 -9.10 4.63
C CYS A 827 -31.15 -8.75 3.27
N VAL A 828 -31.68 -7.53 3.14
CA VAL A 828 -31.93 -6.92 1.84
C VAL A 828 -30.57 -6.60 1.24
N ASN A 829 -30.26 -7.18 0.08
CA ASN A 829 -28.96 -6.97 -0.56
C ASN A 829 -29.02 -5.79 -1.54
N VAL A 830 -27.87 -5.44 -2.12
CA VAL A 830 -27.80 -4.34 -3.10
C VAL A 830 -28.65 -4.60 -4.36
N ASP A 831 -28.82 -5.86 -4.81
CA ASP A 831 -29.63 -6.17 -5.99
C ASP A 831 -31.13 -5.84 -5.76
N ALA A 832 -31.64 -6.07 -4.54
CA ALA A 832 -32.98 -5.64 -4.15
C ALA A 832 -33.13 -4.10 -4.17
N VAL A 833 -32.10 -3.40 -3.69
CA VAL A 833 -32.06 -1.92 -3.73
C VAL A 833 -32.09 -1.43 -5.18
N ILE A 834 -31.28 -2.01 -6.06
CA ILE A 834 -31.30 -1.71 -7.51
C ILE A 834 -32.70 -1.91 -8.09
N ALA A 835 -33.29 -3.08 -7.87
CA ALA A 835 -34.62 -3.41 -8.40
C ALA A 835 -35.70 -2.43 -7.90
N ALA A 836 -35.69 -2.11 -6.60
CA ALA A 836 -36.66 -1.21 -6.00
C ALA A 836 -36.51 0.24 -6.49
N LEU A 837 -35.29 0.76 -6.63
CA LEU A 837 -35.07 2.12 -7.13
C LEU A 837 -35.37 2.23 -8.63
N LEU A 838 -34.99 1.25 -9.44
CA LEU A 838 -35.34 1.22 -10.86
C LEU A 838 -36.84 1.19 -11.07
N LEU A 839 -37.55 0.30 -10.37
CA LEU A 839 -39.00 0.24 -10.48
C LEU A 839 -39.66 1.50 -9.93
N LYS A 840 -39.09 2.20 -8.93
CA LYS A 840 -39.61 3.53 -8.51
C LYS A 840 -39.72 4.48 -9.71
N MET A 841 -38.69 4.52 -10.57
CA MET A 841 -38.65 5.37 -11.77
C MET A 841 -39.55 4.83 -12.91
N LEU A 842 -39.66 3.50 -13.04
CA LEU A 842 -40.29 2.85 -14.20
C LEU A 842 -41.72 2.34 -13.97
N TRP A 843 -42.24 2.39 -12.74
CA TRP A 843 -43.55 1.84 -12.40
C TRP A 843 -44.70 2.48 -13.17
N GLN A 844 -44.72 3.81 -13.23
CA GLN A 844 -45.74 4.56 -13.94
C GLN A 844 -45.65 4.39 -15.47
N PRO A 845 -44.46 4.51 -16.10
CA PRO A 845 -44.27 4.14 -17.51
C PRO A 845 -44.72 2.71 -17.84
N LEU A 846 -44.38 1.73 -17.00
CA LEU A 846 -44.79 0.34 -17.14
C LEU A 846 -46.31 0.19 -17.11
N LYS A 847 -46.99 0.78 -16.11
CA LYS A 847 -48.47 0.75 -16.01
C LYS A 847 -49.17 1.39 -17.20
N ARG A 848 -48.55 2.38 -17.83
CA ARG A 848 -49.08 3.05 -19.03
C ARG A 848 -48.80 2.29 -20.33
N GLY A 849 -48.07 1.17 -20.27
CA GLY A 849 -47.67 0.39 -21.45
C GLY A 849 -46.60 1.07 -22.30
N GLN A 850 -45.88 2.06 -21.74
CA GLN A 850 -44.75 2.71 -22.42
C GLN A 850 -43.47 1.87 -22.36
N PHE A 851 -43.43 0.89 -21.45
CA PHE A 851 -42.34 -0.05 -21.25
C PHE A 851 -42.87 -1.48 -21.24
N SER A 852 -42.15 -2.38 -21.91
CA SER A 852 -42.39 -3.83 -21.79
C SER A 852 -41.61 -4.42 -20.61
N GLU A 853 -41.95 -5.65 -20.21
CA GLU A 853 -41.15 -6.38 -19.20
C GLU A 853 -39.70 -6.57 -19.69
N ALA A 854 -39.48 -6.84 -20.98
CA ALA A 854 -38.15 -7.00 -21.59
C ALA A 854 -37.29 -5.72 -21.51
N ASP A 855 -37.93 -4.55 -21.62
CA ASP A 855 -37.25 -3.25 -21.49
C ASP A 855 -36.76 -3.03 -20.05
N LEU A 856 -37.53 -3.50 -19.05
CA LEU A 856 -37.09 -3.46 -17.65
C LEU A 856 -35.88 -4.37 -17.41
N GLU A 857 -35.83 -5.56 -18.01
CA GLU A 857 -34.69 -6.47 -17.89
C GLU A 857 -33.42 -5.81 -18.45
N THR A 858 -33.56 -5.22 -19.64
CA THR A 858 -32.49 -4.50 -20.34
C THR A 858 -32.00 -3.32 -19.51
N ALA A 859 -32.91 -2.51 -18.96
CA ALA A 859 -32.57 -1.37 -18.12
C ALA A 859 -31.86 -1.80 -16.83
N ALA A 860 -32.32 -2.86 -16.18
CA ALA A 860 -31.74 -3.36 -14.93
C ALA A 860 -30.32 -3.89 -15.09
N PHE A 861 -30.04 -4.56 -16.20
CA PHE A 861 -28.69 -4.99 -16.47
C PHE A 861 -27.81 -3.81 -16.93
N THR A 862 -28.32 -2.93 -17.78
CA THR A 862 -27.53 -1.80 -18.32
C THR A 862 -27.14 -0.79 -17.24
N ILE A 863 -28.01 -0.50 -16.25
CA ILE A 863 -27.66 0.38 -15.12
C ILE A 863 -26.50 -0.17 -14.29
N PHE A 864 -26.31 -1.50 -14.24
CA PHE A 864 -25.16 -2.09 -13.58
C PHE A 864 -23.87 -1.84 -14.38
N LEU A 865 -23.95 -1.87 -15.71
CA LEU A 865 -22.80 -1.73 -16.60
C LEU A 865 -22.19 -0.31 -16.58
N TYR A 866 -23.02 0.74 -16.52
CA TYR A 866 -22.56 2.14 -16.51
C TYR A 866 -21.56 2.48 -15.39
N PRO A 867 -21.89 2.32 -14.10
CA PRO A 867 -20.95 2.62 -13.03
C PRO A 867 -19.84 1.57 -12.94
N ARG A 868 -20.14 0.30 -13.27
CA ARG A 868 -19.13 -0.75 -13.22
C ARG A 868 -18.05 -0.57 -14.29
N MET A 869 -18.38 0.02 -15.43
CA MET A 869 -17.42 0.46 -16.44
C MET A 869 -16.40 1.44 -15.84
N LEU A 870 -16.85 2.44 -15.06
CA LEU A 870 -15.95 3.41 -14.43
C LEU A 870 -15.04 2.74 -13.40
N GLY A 871 -15.60 1.91 -12.51
CA GLY A 871 -14.79 1.17 -11.53
C GLY A 871 -13.82 0.19 -12.18
N CYS A 872 -14.20 -0.48 -13.27
CA CYS A 872 -13.29 -1.35 -14.02
C CYS A 872 -12.23 -0.54 -14.78
N ALA A 873 -12.54 0.66 -15.28
CA ALA A 873 -11.54 1.55 -15.88
C ALA A 873 -10.46 1.94 -14.86
N ALA A 874 -10.84 2.21 -13.61
CA ALA A 874 -9.89 2.45 -12.51
C ALA A 874 -9.02 1.21 -12.21
N GLU A 875 -9.59 -0.01 -12.25
CA GLU A 875 -8.83 -1.26 -12.10
C GLU A 875 -7.89 -1.52 -13.29
N ILE A 876 -8.30 -1.13 -14.50
CA ILE A 876 -7.47 -1.22 -15.71
C ILE A 876 -6.30 -0.25 -15.60
N ASP A 877 -6.54 0.99 -15.20
CA ASP A 877 -5.50 2.01 -15.03
C ASP A 877 -4.51 1.64 -13.91
N ASP A 878 -4.98 1.15 -12.76
CA ASP A 878 -4.09 0.67 -11.70
C ASP A 878 -3.28 -0.55 -12.16
N HIS A 879 -3.87 -1.49 -12.90
CA HIS A 879 -3.13 -2.65 -13.42
C HIS A 879 -2.15 -2.28 -14.53
N LEU A 880 -2.46 -1.29 -15.34
CA LEU A 880 -1.55 -0.73 -16.34
C LEU A 880 -0.30 -0.12 -15.68
N ASN A 881 -0.49 0.66 -14.62
CA ASN A 881 0.58 1.37 -13.93
C ASN A 881 1.37 0.51 -12.92
N ARG A 882 0.66 -0.33 -12.17
CA ARG A 882 1.18 -1.07 -11.02
C ARG A 882 1.19 -2.59 -11.23
N GLY A 883 0.46 -3.12 -12.21
CA GLY A 883 0.34 -4.56 -12.41
C GLY A 883 1.62 -5.23 -12.91
N ARG A 884 1.80 -6.48 -12.50
CA ARG A 884 2.62 -7.49 -13.21
C ARG A 884 1.69 -8.45 -13.95
N ASN A 885 2.24 -9.23 -14.86
CA ASN A 885 1.49 -10.30 -15.53
C ASN A 885 0.74 -11.18 -14.52
N MET A 886 -0.57 -11.27 -14.67
CA MET A 886 -1.44 -12.10 -13.87
C MET A 886 -1.79 -13.38 -14.63
N ASP A 887 -1.62 -14.54 -13.99
CA ASP A 887 -2.17 -15.80 -14.50
C ASP A 887 -3.61 -15.98 -14.03
N THR A 888 -4.54 -15.79 -14.95
CA THR A 888 -5.98 -15.98 -14.73
C THR A 888 -6.45 -17.42 -14.99
N ARG A 889 -5.56 -18.32 -15.43
CA ARG A 889 -5.94 -19.72 -15.65
C ARG A 889 -6.24 -20.39 -14.31
N THR A 890 -7.25 -21.26 -14.34
CA THR A 890 -7.48 -22.19 -13.24
C THR A 890 -6.33 -23.19 -13.21
N ALA A 891 -5.73 -23.42 -12.03
CA ALA A 891 -4.63 -24.36 -11.90
C ALA A 891 -5.08 -25.74 -12.38
N ALA A 892 -4.24 -26.46 -13.14
CA ALA A 892 -4.60 -27.77 -13.67
C ALA A 892 -5.05 -28.76 -12.58
N SER A 893 -4.53 -28.63 -11.35
CA SER A 893 -4.94 -29.41 -10.18
C SER A 893 -6.38 -29.16 -9.70
N GLN A 894 -7.00 -28.05 -10.11
CA GLN A 894 -8.39 -27.69 -9.82
C GLN A 894 -9.33 -27.98 -10.99
N CYS A 895 -8.80 -28.42 -12.14
CA CYS A 895 -9.58 -28.83 -13.29
C CYS A 895 -9.86 -30.34 -13.21
N GLY A 896 -11.11 -30.75 -13.40
CA GLY A 896 -11.50 -32.15 -13.58
C GLY A 896 -11.86 -32.42 -15.03
N PHE A 897 -11.47 -33.58 -15.55
CA PHE A 897 -12.05 -34.07 -16.81
C PHE A 897 -13.48 -34.52 -16.54
N VAL A 898 -14.43 -33.87 -17.20
CA VAL A 898 -15.83 -34.35 -17.27
C VAL A 898 -15.89 -35.24 -18.51
N ALA A 899 -16.00 -36.55 -18.29
CA ALA A 899 -16.05 -37.58 -19.32
C ALA A 899 -17.46 -37.72 -19.91
#